data_AF-A0A957VVQ8-F1
#
_entry.id   AF-A0A957VVQ8-F1
#
_cell.length_a   1.000
_cell.length_b   1.000
_cell.length_c   1.000
_cell.angle_alpha   90.00
_cell.angle_beta   90.00
_cell.angle_gamma   90.00
#
_symmetry.space_group_name_H-M   'P 1'
#
loop_
_entity.id
_entity.type
_entity.pdbx_description
1 polymer ?
#
loop_
_entity_poly.entity_id
_entity_poly.type
_entity_poly.pdbx_seq_one_letter_code
_entity_poly.pdbx_strand_id
1 'polypeptide(L)'
;MPDMPFLSKLTLPHLLLAILIIAYTLYFSAYTINRHNTLNSYAADLSLIDQPMWNTVIGPGGFMEQTWGSRQQPRLAEHFEPILIPLAFLFFIWDDVRILLIAQSLALALGAIPVFWIARHQFRQILPQPAPLHPSPSHHSSFIIHHSSPPSWIALTFAAAYLLSPHLQAANIADFHADPFVVTPLLFAFWYASQKRWAWMWFWAAIAMLTKETLPPLIAMLGLYLLLDYLRPKLQTPFSKLHSPFPKHAVGLILVSTIWFLIATFLIVAPLAGRYFGTDGPIYLANRFSENTSLLQIILDPARGQYLFGLLAAVGFLPVLAPDLLLLGLPVLLANLLSNFPGQYSGEQHYSAPLVAAFIVAAIYGVRRLAGSFSLSETKGQNHRTTALIALALWLSGWSIAYHTLHGWTPLSVRTETYQTSAAADQLARLLPSIPAEAVVSASPGLHPHIAHRRVAYVFPTIQDADTLLVDVTDISGVHPNDVYAKIEQLLATDWQLIEANDGLILAKKSPDPPTAGLLACSGTKLPCSFFDFARPTSPPTYPTTLTFGDGRLQLLGYDVIDDPDDGVVFRFYWQAAAPLPADLKLWPLVYDDLGQLLSDPSQTPMIAAVWYPPSAWPTDQVITTETLPQLLPDSFHLGIAAGPDHSLGDPRLRYPISTRSDAGVRLQPGNWVQLASFTRQGPFLTHLPPKSSLMPLVPVQAQFGSAIHLTGYRLMAHSETGLQVLLKWVATEPLPADFTVFIHLLASDGTLVSQSDAFPRWLTPQPTSQWPPQQSLLDSHLLTLPADLPPDTYTLQLGLYNAQTLERLPMPDGRNALELDHVRLE
;
A
#
# COMPACT_ATOMS: atom_id res chain seq x y z
N MET A 1 24.03 -33.64 37.18
CA MET A 1 22.94 -32.98 36.41
C MET A 1 22.13 -34.10 35.76
N PRO A 2 20.81 -34.17 35.94
CA PRO A 2 20.02 -35.23 35.33
C PRO A 2 19.92 -34.98 33.82
N ASP A 3 20.21 -36.02 33.05
CA ASP A 3 20.08 -36.05 31.59
C ASP A 3 18.65 -35.69 31.18
N MET A 4 18.47 -34.55 30.52
CA MET A 4 17.21 -34.14 29.90
C MET A 4 17.05 -34.89 28.56
N PRO A 5 16.17 -35.90 28.42
CA PRO A 5 16.07 -36.77 27.25
C PRO A 5 15.53 -36.06 25.98
N PHE A 6 15.17 -34.78 26.07
CA PHE A 6 14.72 -33.96 24.95
C PHE A 6 15.90 -33.40 24.13
N LEU A 7 17.02 -33.07 24.79
CA LEU A 7 18.18 -32.46 24.14
C LEU A 7 18.99 -33.46 23.28
N SER A 8 18.91 -34.75 23.59
CA SER A 8 19.64 -35.83 22.88
C SER A 8 19.09 -36.19 21.49
N LYS A 9 18.02 -35.53 21.02
CA LYS A 9 17.38 -35.80 19.70
C LYS A 9 17.43 -34.64 18.70
N LEU A 10 18.02 -33.50 19.06
CA LEU A 10 18.10 -32.33 18.19
C LEU A 10 19.22 -32.52 17.14
N THR A 11 18.86 -32.49 15.85
CA THR A 11 19.83 -32.43 14.75
C THR A 11 20.09 -30.98 14.33
N LEU A 12 21.20 -30.71 13.63
CA LEU A 12 21.54 -29.36 13.18
C LEU A 12 20.42 -28.63 12.42
N PRO A 13 19.66 -29.27 11.49
CA PRO A 13 18.48 -28.63 10.89
C PRO A 13 17.41 -28.15 11.87
N HIS A 14 17.22 -28.84 13.00
CA HIS A 14 16.24 -28.40 14.01
C HIS A 14 16.77 -27.20 14.81
N LEU A 15 18.08 -27.18 15.09
CA LEU A 15 18.71 -26.02 15.73
C LEU A 15 18.65 -24.79 14.81
N LEU A 16 18.95 -24.96 13.52
CA LEU A 16 18.85 -23.88 12.53
C LEU A 16 17.40 -23.40 12.36
N LEU A 17 16.42 -24.30 12.35
CA LEU A 17 15.00 -23.92 12.35
C LEU A 17 14.67 -23.04 13.56
N ALA A 18 15.10 -23.43 14.77
CA ALA A 18 14.87 -22.63 15.97
C ALA A 18 15.56 -21.26 15.89
N ILE A 19 16.78 -21.20 15.36
CA ILE A 19 17.50 -19.93 15.12
C ILE A 19 16.74 -19.05 14.14
N LEU A 20 16.23 -19.58 13.03
CA LEU A 20 15.45 -18.81 12.06
C LEU A 20 14.16 -18.23 12.68
N ILE A 21 13.44 -19.03 13.49
CA ILE A 21 12.23 -18.59 14.20
C ILE A 21 12.56 -17.46 15.18
N ILE A 22 13.62 -17.63 15.98
CA ILE A 22 14.05 -16.63 16.96
C ILE A 22 14.51 -15.35 16.24
N ALA A 23 15.34 -15.48 15.19
CA ALA A 23 15.83 -14.34 14.43
C ALA A 23 14.69 -13.55 13.77
N TYR A 24 13.73 -14.24 13.14
CA TYR A 24 12.54 -13.62 12.57
C TYR A 24 11.73 -12.88 13.64
N THR A 25 11.45 -13.54 14.76
CA THR A 25 10.66 -12.98 15.86
C THR A 25 11.34 -11.73 16.42
N LEU A 26 12.63 -11.81 16.74
CA LEU A 26 13.39 -10.68 17.30
C LEU A 26 13.49 -9.52 16.31
N TYR A 27 13.76 -9.80 15.04
CA TYR A 27 13.88 -8.77 14.02
C TYR A 27 12.56 -8.04 13.80
N PHE A 28 11.47 -8.74 13.48
CA PHE A 28 10.18 -8.09 13.21
C PHE A 28 9.57 -7.45 14.46
N SER A 29 9.81 -8.02 15.65
CA SER A 29 9.44 -7.34 16.90
C SER A 29 10.20 -6.02 17.06
N ALA A 30 11.53 -6.03 16.90
CA ALA A 30 12.33 -4.80 17.02
C ALA A 30 11.98 -3.78 15.94
N TYR A 31 11.74 -4.24 14.72
CA TYR A 31 11.40 -3.41 13.57
C TYR A 31 10.04 -2.70 13.75
N THR A 32 9.00 -3.44 14.09
CA THR A 32 7.64 -2.90 14.31
C THR A 32 7.55 -2.05 15.57
N ILE A 33 8.28 -2.41 16.64
CA ILE A 33 8.39 -1.55 17.83
C ILE A 33 9.11 -0.25 17.50
N ASN A 34 10.17 -0.30 16.68
CA ASN A 34 10.85 0.91 16.24
C ASN A 34 9.89 1.79 15.41
N ARG A 35 9.20 1.21 14.43
CA ARG A 35 8.15 1.89 13.64
C ARG A 35 7.11 2.57 14.53
N HIS A 36 6.60 1.86 15.55
CA HIS A 36 5.68 2.43 16.53
C HIS A 36 6.32 3.58 17.33
N ASN A 37 7.49 3.36 17.94
CA ASN A 37 8.16 4.37 18.76
C ASN A 37 8.55 5.64 17.98
N THR A 38 8.69 5.56 16.65
CA THR A 38 8.98 6.70 15.77
C THR A 38 7.70 7.29 15.15
N LEU A 39 6.52 7.02 15.71
CA LEU A 39 5.22 7.54 15.27
C LEU A 39 4.77 7.09 13.87
N ASN A 40 5.28 5.95 13.39
CA ASN A 40 4.90 5.38 12.09
C ASN A 40 3.86 4.24 12.23
N SER A 41 3.16 4.15 13.36
CA SER A 41 2.00 3.27 13.54
C SER A 41 0.73 4.09 13.58
N TYR A 42 -0.36 3.63 12.99
CA TYR A 42 -1.55 4.47 12.81
C TYR A 42 -2.79 3.97 13.53
N ALA A 43 -3.71 4.90 13.79
CA ALA A 43 -4.96 4.62 14.48
C ALA A 43 -5.75 3.48 13.82
N ALA A 44 -5.88 3.51 12.49
CA ALA A 44 -6.74 2.61 11.71
C ALA A 44 -6.38 1.13 11.88
N ASP A 45 -5.09 0.81 11.92
CA ASP A 45 -4.61 -0.57 11.94
C ASP A 45 -4.17 -1.04 13.34
N LEU A 46 -3.71 -0.15 14.22
CA LEU A 46 -3.24 -0.55 15.55
C LEU A 46 -4.26 -0.24 16.64
N SER A 47 -4.59 1.04 16.84
CA SER A 47 -5.38 1.49 18.00
C SER A 47 -6.81 0.96 18.02
N LEU A 48 -7.44 0.81 16.84
CA LEU A 48 -8.81 0.32 16.73
C LEU A 48 -8.93 -1.17 17.09
N ILE A 49 -7.82 -1.90 17.15
CA ILE A 49 -7.79 -3.29 17.64
C ILE A 49 -7.31 -3.35 19.09
N ASP A 50 -6.28 -2.55 19.42
CA ASP A 50 -5.70 -2.44 20.76
C ASP A 50 -6.71 -1.94 21.80
N GLN A 51 -7.39 -0.82 21.56
CA GLN A 51 -8.34 -0.22 22.51
C GLN A 51 -9.45 -1.19 22.95
N PRO A 52 -10.18 -1.91 22.06
CA PRO A 52 -11.20 -2.86 22.50
C PRO A 52 -10.65 -4.07 23.25
N MET A 53 -9.42 -4.50 22.95
CA MET A 53 -8.73 -5.53 23.73
C MET A 53 -8.41 -5.02 25.13
N TRP A 54 -7.87 -3.81 25.25
CA TRP A 54 -7.54 -3.17 26.52
C TRP A 54 -8.80 -2.93 27.38
N ASN A 55 -9.87 -2.37 26.80
CA ASN A 55 -11.15 -2.16 27.46
C ASN A 55 -11.76 -3.47 28.00
N THR A 56 -11.47 -4.61 27.38
CA THR A 56 -11.94 -5.93 27.83
C THR A 56 -11.27 -6.39 29.13
N VAL A 57 -10.00 -6.03 29.38
CA VAL A 57 -9.24 -6.51 30.54
C VAL A 57 -9.25 -5.57 31.74
N ILE A 58 -9.41 -4.25 31.55
CA ILE A 58 -9.29 -3.26 32.63
C ILE A 58 -10.56 -3.04 33.49
N GLY A 59 -11.72 -3.58 33.10
CA GLY A 59 -12.94 -3.51 33.92
C GLY A 59 -14.09 -2.73 33.27
N PRO A 60 -14.88 -1.90 33.99
CA PRO A 60 -16.19 -1.43 33.54
C PRO A 60 -16.10 -0.37 32.41
N GLY A 61 -15.76 -0.83 31.21
CA GLY A 61 -15.55 -0.07 29.98
C GLY A 61 -16.03 -0.80 28.72
N GLY A 62 -17.00 -1.72 28.86
CA GLY A 62 -17.62 -2.45 27.75
C GLY A 62 -16.74 -3.58 27.18
N PHE A 63 -17.33 -4.77 27.04
CA PHE A 63 -16.65 -5.91 26.42
C PHE A 63 -16.40 -5.64 24.92
N MET A 64 -15.14 -5.62 24.50
CA MET A 64 -14.70 -5.32 23.13
C MET A 64 -15.23 -3.96 22.61
N GLU A 65 -15.37 -2.96 23.48
CA GLU A 65 -15.86 -1.62 23.13
C GLU A 65 -14.70 -0.72 22.65
N GLN A 66 -14.96 0.12 21.64
CA GLN A 66 -13.99 1.04 21.05
C GLN A 66 -14.62 2.38 20.66
N THR A 67 -13.77 3.39 20.51
CA THR A 67 -14.11 4.69 19.95
C THR A 67 -14.04 4.63 18.43
N TRP A 68 -15.17 4.87 17.75
CA TRP A 68 -15.21 4.94 16.29
C TRP A 68 -15.90 6.22 15.83
N GLY A 69 -15.16 7.07 15.13
CA GLY A 69 -15.64 8.39 14.77
C GLY A 69 -16.10 9.14 16.02
N SER A 70 -17.36 9.57 16.06
CA SER A 70 -17.91 10.37 17.17
C SER A 70 -18.53 9.58 18.32
N ARG A 71 -18.41 8.25 18.37
CA ARG A 71 -19.18 7.42 19.32
C ARG A 71 -18.41 6.21 19.84
N GLN A 72 -18.91 5.63 20.93
CA GLN A 72 -18.52 4.30 21.40
C GLN A 72 -19.36 3.21 20.73
N GLN A 73 -18.72 2.11 20.35
CA GLN A 73 -19.39 0.94 19.76
C GLN A 73 -18.61 -0.36 20.02
N PRO A 74 -19.25 -1.54 20.02
CA PRO A 74 -18.55 -2.80 20.07
C PRO A 74 -17.80 -3.06 18.75
N ARG A 75 -16.55 -3.56 18.84
CA ARG A 75 -15.76 -4.04 17.70
C ARG A 75 -16.47 -5.11 16.88
N LEU A 76 -17.36 -5.88 17.52
CA LEU A 76 -18.21 -6.88 16.88
C LEU A 76 -19.10 -6.31 15.76
N ALA A 77 -19.31 -4.99 15.72
CA ALA A 77 -20.02 -4.34 14.61
C ALA A 77 -19.22 -4.33 13.30
N GLU A 78 -17.89 -4.43 13.37
CA GLU A 78 -17.01 -4.49 12.20
C GLU A 78 -16.60 -5.93 11.88
N HIS A 79 -16.04 -6.62 12.88
CA HIS A 79 -15.50 -7.96 12.76
C HIS A 79 -15.73 -8.78 14.03
N PHE A 80 -15.90 -10.08 13.87
CA PHE A 80 -15.99 -11.03 14.96
C PHE A 80 -14.71 -11.85 15.05
N GLU A 81 -13.82 -11.41 15.95
CA GLU A 81 -12.45 -11.94 16.14
C GLU A 81 -12.24 -12.49 17.56
N PRO A 82 -12.83 -13.64 17.93
CA PRO A 82 -12.69 -14.20 19.28
C PRO A 82 -11.26 -14.43 19.77
N ILE A 83 -10.28 -14.58 18.87
CA ILE A 83 -8.87 -14.73 19.20
C ILE A 83 -8.31 -13.53 19.96
N LEU A 84 -8.91 -12.34 19.82
CA LEU A 84 -8.46 -11.14 20.50
C LEU A 84 -8.69 -11.23 22.02
N ILE A 85 -9.67 -12.01 22.49
CA ILE A 85 -9.97 -12.17 23.93
C ILE A 85 -8.79 -12.81 24.69
N PRO A 86 -8.28 -13.99 24.31
CA PRO A 86 -7.11 -14.55 24.98
C PRO A 86 -5.85 -13.70 24.76
N LEU A 87 -5.72 -13.00 23.63
CA LEU A 87 -4.59 -12.10 23.39
C LEU A 87 -4.63 -10.85 24.26
N ALA A 88 -5.82 -10.35 24.62
CA ALA A 88 -5.96 -9.20 25.50
C ALA A 88 -5.36 -9.45 26.89
N PHE A 89 -5.35 -10.71 27.36
CA PHE A 89 -4.70 -11.06 28.63
C PHE A 89 -3.18 -10.87 28.63
N LEU A 90 -2.55 -10.62 27.47
CA LEU A 90 -1.15 -10.21 27.41
C LEU A 90 -0.92 -8.86 28.11
N PHE A 91 -1.92 -7.98 28.18
CA PHE A 91 -1.80 -6.71 28.91
C PHE A 91 -1.62 -6.88 30.42
N PHE A 92 -1.94 -8.05 31.00
CA PHE A 92 -1.57 -8.36 32.39
C PHE A 92 -0.06 -8.62 32.57
N ILE A 93 0.65 -8.96 31.49
CA ILE A 93 2.11 -9.15 31.48
C ILE A 93 2.79 -7.81 31.21
N TRP A 94 2.31 -7.07 30.21
CA TRP A 94 2.80 -5.75 29.85
C TRP A 94 1.65 -4.92 29.27
N ASP A 95 1.21 -3.93 30.04
CA ASP A 95 0.13 -3.00 29.67
C ASP A 95 0.62 -1.99 28.63
N ASP A 96 0.86 -2.47 27.42
CA ASP A 96 1.43 -1.71 26.32
C ASP A 96 1.16 -2.40 24.98
N VAL A 97 0.76 -1.64 23.96
CA VAL A 97 0.42 -2.17 22.62
C VAL A 97 1.56 -2.95 21.96
N ARG A 98 2.82 -2.66 22.29
CA ARG A 98 4.01 -3.34 21.73
C ARG A 98 4.03 -4.84 22.03
N ILE A 99 3.35 -5.32 23.07
CA ILE A 99 3.25 -6.76 23.33
C ILE A 99 2.47 -7.50 22.22
N LEU A 100 1.52 -6.81 21.57
CA LEU A 100 0.75 -7.38 20.45
C LEU A 100 1.61 -7.56 19.20
N LEU A 101 2.49 -6.59 18.91
CA LEU A 101 3.45 -6.65 17.80
C LEU A 101 4.42 -7.84 17.95
N ILE A 102 4.90 -8.07 19.18
CA ILE A 102 5.74 -9.24 19.51
C ILE A 102 4.94 -10.54 19.33
N ALA A 103 3.71 -10.58 19.83
CA ALA A 103 2.86 -11.77 19.76
C ALA A 103 2.56 -12.17 18.31
N GLN A 104 2.26 -11.20 17.43
CA GLN A 104 2.04 -11.44 16.00
C GLN A 104 3.30 -11.97 15.31
N SER A 105 4.45 -11.33 15.55
CA SER A 105 5.75 -11.76 15.01
C SER A 105 6.07 -13.21 15.38
N LEU A 106 5.86 -13.56 16.66
CA LEU A 106 6.05 -14.92 17.16
C LEU A 106 5.04 -15.90 16.54
N ALA A 107 3.76 -15.53 16.49
CA ALA A 107 2.70 -16.39 15.96
C ALA A 107 2.98 -16.78 14.50
N LEU A 108 3.42 -15.83 13.67
CA LEU A 108 3.80 -16.08 12.28
C LEU A 108 5.06 -16.95 12.18
N ALA A 109 6.10 -16.65 12.98
CA ALA A 109 7.35 -17.40 12.96
C ALA A 109 7.15 -18.89 13.33
N LEU A 110 6.27 -19.17 14.30
CA LEU A 110 5.96 -20.53 14.74
C LEU A 110 5.36 -21.41 13.63
N GLY A 111 4.81 -20.83 12.56
CA GLY A 111 4.32 -21.54 11.38
C GLY A 111 5.42 -22.29 10.62
N ALA A 112 6.69 -21.90 10.79
CA ALA A 112 7.83 -22.62 10.22
C ALA A 112 7.96 -24.05 10.79
N ILE A 113 7.45 -24.32 11.99
CA ILE A 113 7.47 -25.64 12.64
C ILE A 113 6.63 -26.66 11.86
N PRO A 114 5.31 -26.47 11.66
CA PRO A 114 4.50 -27.39 10.87
C PRO A 114 4.96 -27.45 9.41
N VAL A 115 5.45 -26.35 8.81
CA VAL A 115 6.05 -26.38 7.45
C VAL A 115 7.21 -27.37 7.40
N PHE A 116 8.15 -27.28 8.33
CA PHE A 116 9.29 -28.20 8.43
C PHE A 116 8.83 -29.65 8.64
N TRP A 117 7.84 -29.89 9.51
CA TRP A 117 7.31 -31.23 9.76
C TRP A 117 6.62 -31.84 8.55
N ILE A 118 5.76 -31.06 7.87
CA ILE A 118 5.07 -31.48 6.65
C ILE A 118 6.11 -31.85 5.60
N ALA A 119 7.04 -30.95 5.27
CA ALA A 119 8.08 -31.17 4.27
C ALA A 119 8.94 -32.41 4.58
N ARG A 120 9.45 -32.50 5.81
CA ARG A 120 10.28 -33.64 6.23
C ARG A 120 9.53 -34.96 6.12
N HIS A 121 8.25 -34.98 6.49
CA HIS A 121 7.42 -36.18 6.38
C HIS A 121 7.20 -36.58 4.92
N GLN A 122 6.88 -35.62 4.04
CA GLN A 122 6.67 -35.89 2.61
C GLN A 122 7.94 -36.46 1.96
N PHE A 123 9.11 -35.86 2.21
CA PHE A 123 10.36 -36.28 1.56
C PHE A 123 10.92 -37.59 2.12
N ARG A 124 10.66 -37.90 3.40
CA ARG A 124 10.98 -39.22 3.99
C ARG A 124 10.25 -40.39 3.32
N GLN A 125 9.10 -40.15 2.70
CA GLN A 125 8.34 -41.21 2.04
C GLN A 125 8.93 -41.59 0.67
N ILE A 126 9.76 -40.73 0.07
CA ILE A 126 10.33 -40.94 -1.28
C ILE A 126 11.84 -41.14 -1.29
N LEU A 127 12.53 -40.85 -0.18
CA LEU A 127 13.97 -41.05 0.02
C LEU A 127 14.25 -42.25 0.96
N PRO A 128 15.30 -43.04 0.70
CA PRO A 128 15.69 -44.16 1.57
C PRO A 128 16.13 -43.69 2.96
N GLN A 129 15.77 -44.44 3.99
CA GLN A 129 16.27 -44.23 5.36
C GLN A 129 17.70 -44.77 5.45
N PRO A 130 18.64 -44.07 6.11
CA PRO A 130 19.95 -44.66 6.39
C PRO A 130 19.78 -45.94 7.22
N ALA A 131 20.54 -46.98 6.89
CA ALA A 131 20.54 -48.22 7.65
C ALA A 131 20.88 -47.92 9.13
N PRO A 132 20.23 -48.59 10.11
CA PRO A 132 20.56 -48.38 11.51
C PRO A 132 22.04 -48.71 11.73
N LEU A 133 22.80 -47.72 12.20
CA LEU A 133 24.19 -47.92 12.62
C LEU A 133 24.19 -48.97 13.75
N HIS A 134 24.85 -50.11 13.53
CA HIS A 134 25.16 -51.03 14.62
C HIS A 134 25.96 -50.27 15.69
N PRO A 135 25.61 -50.36 16.98
CA PRO A 135 26.35 -49.67 18.03
C PRO A 135 27.75 -50.31 18.14
N SER A 136 28.78 -49.59 17.69
CA SER A 136 30.16 -49.92 18.03
C SER A 136 30.46 -49.38 19.44
N PRO A 137 30.94 -50.19 20.40
CA PRO A 137 31.02 -49.85 21.82
C PRO A 137 32.23 -48.98 22.19
N SER A 138 32.68 -48.08 21.33
CA SER A 138 33.79 -47.19 21.66
C SER A 138 33.65 -45.85 20.95
N HIS A 139 33.20 -44.82 21.67
CA HIS A 139 33.80 -43.48 21.66
C HIS A 139 33.08 -42.58 22.66
N HIS A 140 33.85 -42.11 23.65
CA HIS A 140 33.44 -41.17 24.68
C HIS A 140 33.18 -39.76 24.11
N SER A 141 32.06 -39.18 24.56
CA SER A 141 31.85 -37.76 24.84
C SER A 141 32.65 -36.73 24.01
N SER A 142 32.05 -36.33 22.89
CA SER A 142 32.13 -34.98 22.35
C SER A 142 30.74 -34.62 21.84
N PHE A 143 30.42 -33.33 21.74
CA PHE A 143 29.09 -32.81 21.40
C PHE A 143 28.75 -33.15 19.92
N ILE A 144 28.41 -34.42 19.64
CA ILE A 144 28.17 -34.90 18.27
C ILE A 144 26.77 -34.50 17.83
N ILE A 145 26.70 -33.49 16.97
CA ILE A 145 25.57 -33.24 16.08
C ILE A 145 25.29 -34.55 15.32
N HIS A 146 24.18 -35.23 15.63
CA HIS A 146 23.77 -36.45 14.93
C HIS A 146 23.73 -36.25 13.41
N HIS A 147 24.22 -37.23 12.63
CA HIS A 147 24.13 -37.25 11.17
C HIS A 147 22.70 -36.89 10.70
N SER A 148 22.57 -35.71 10.10
CA SER A 148 21.31 -35.17 9.61
C SER A 148 20.88 -35.84 8.31
N SER A 149 19.67 -36.40 8.26
CA SER A 149 19.13 -37.01 7.04
C SER A 149 18.83 -35.96 5.95
N PRO A 150 19.10 -36.20 4.65
CA PRO A 150 18.78 -35.28 3.54
C PRO A 150 17.36 -34.68 3.56
N PRO A 151 16.28 -35.42 3.91
CA PRO A 151 14.94 -34.85 4.05
C PRO A 151 14.83 -33.69 5.03
N SER A 152 15.67 -33.66 6.07
CA SER A 152 15.63 -32.60 7.09
C SER A 152 16.28 -31.31 6.58
N TRP A 153 17.29 -31.40 5.70
CA TRP A 153 17.88 -30.21 5.06
C TRP A 153 16.94 -29.63 4.01
N ILE A 154 16.32 -30.47 3.19
CA ILE A 154 15.32 -30.01 2.21
C ILE A 154 14.12 -29.41 2.94
N ALA A 155 13.65 -30.00 4.04
CA ALA A 155 12.57 -29.41 4.84
C ALA A 155 12.92 -28.03 5.41
N LEU A 156 14.18 -27.80 5.77
CA LEU A 156 14.66 -26.50 6.25
C LEU A 156 14.55 -25.42 5.18
N THR A 157 14.77 -25.75 3.89
CA THR A 157 14.64 -24.74 2.81
C THR A 157 13.21 -24.26 2.64
N PHE A 158 12.20 -25.12 2.83
CA PHE A 158 10.79 -24.70 2.84
C PHE A 158 10.43 -23.83 4.05
N ALA A 159 10.96 -24.16 5.23
CA ALA A 159 10.77 -23.32 6.41
C ALA A 159 11.43 -21.94 6.24
N ALA A 160 12.61 -21.89 5.62
CA ALA A 160 13.27 -20.64 5.27
C ALA A 160 12.47 -19.84 4.22
N ALA A 161 12.01 -20.48 3.13
CA ALA A 161 11.18 -19.82 2.12
C ALA A 161 9.86 -19.28 2.68
N TYR A 162 9.26 -19.99 3.66
CA TYR A 162 8.09 -19.51 4.40
C TYR A 162 8.39 -18.20 5.16
N LEU A 163 9.49 -18.14 5.92
CA LEU A 163 9.88 -16.94 6.68
C LEU A 163 10.37 -15.80 5.76
N LEU A 164 10.96 -16.13 4.61
CA LEU A 164 11.38 -15.15 3.59
C LEU A 164 10.22 -14.64 2.74
N SER A 165 9.00 -15.15 2.88
CA SER A 165 7.88 -14.72 2.05
C SER A 165 7.53 -13.25 2.36
N PRO A 166 7.61 -12.34 1.37
CA PRO A 166 7.22 -10.95 1.56
C PRO A 166 5.80 -10.79 2.10
N HIS A 167 4.84 -11.57 1.60
CA HIS A 167 3.45 -11.58 2.05
C HIS A 167 3.27 -11.86 3.55
N LEU A 168 4.19 -12.61 4.18
CA LEU A 168 4.18 -12.87 5.62
C LEU A 168 4.80 -11.72 6.40
N GLN A 169 5.81 -11.07 5.82
CA GLN A 169 6.52 -9.93 6.40
C GLN A 169 5.68 -8.65 6.31
N ALA A 170 5.03 -8.41 5.18
CA ALA A 170 3.98 -7.42 4.95
C ALA A 170 2.94 -7.41 6.09
N ALA A 171 2.49 -8.61 6.47
CA ALA A 171 1.53 -8.77 7.56
C ALA A 171 2.07 -8.38 8.95
N ASN A 172 3.40 -8.40 9.16
CA ASN A 172 4.00 -7.91 10.39
C ASN A 172 4.16 -6.40 10.40
N ILE A 173 4.52 -5.81 9.27
CA ILE A 173 4.80 -4.36 9.19
C ILE A 173 3.54 -3.53 9.06
N ALA A 174 2.44 -4.12 8.58
CA ALA A 174 1.11 -3.51 8.56
C ALA A 174 0.49 -3.51 9.97
N ASP A 175 1.21 -2.98 10.98
CA ASP A 175 0.79 -2.94 12.38
C ASP A 175 0.26 -4.30 12.90
N PHE A 176 -0.89 -4.35 13.57
CA PHE A 176 -1.44 -5.55 14.19
C PHE A 176 -2.79 -5.90 13.58
N HIS A 177 -2.99 -7.16 13.18
CA HIS A 177 -4.27 -7.66 12.69
C HIS A 177 -4.55 -9.07 13.23
N ALA A 178 -5.82 -9.48 13.25
CA ALA A 178 -6.16 -10.85 13.61
C ALA A 178 -5.80 -11.86 12.50
N ASP A 179 -5.98 -11.49 11.23
CA ASP A 179 -5.80 -12.36 10.06
C ASP A 179 -4.50 -13.20 10.06
N PRO A 180 -3.32 -12.65 10.39
CA PRO A 180 -2.07 -13.40 10.39
C PRO A 180 -2.05 -14.57 11.40
N PHE A 181 -2.84 -14.51 12.47
CA PHE A 181 -2.90 -15.56 13.49
C PHE A 181 -3.53 -16.88 12.99
N VAL A 182 -4.15 -16.91 11.80
CA VAL A 182 -4.70 -18.15 11.23
C VAL A 182 -3.62 -19.06 10.65
N VAL A 183 -2.48 -18.49 10.24
CA VAL A 183 -1.45 -19.18 9.43
C VAL A 183 -0.93 -20.41 10.15
N THR A 184 -0.47 -20.25 11.39
CA THR A 184 0.11 -21.32 12.19
C THR A 184 -0.91 -22.40 12.60
N PRO A 185 -2.10 -22.04 13.14
CA PRO A 185 -3.17 -23.00 13.40
C PRO A 185 -3.61 -23.79 12.16
N LEU A 186 -3.75 -23.15 11.00
CA LEU A 186 -4.14 -23.82 9.75
C LEU A 186 -3.08 -24.87 9.34
N LEU A 187 -1.80 -24.52 9.41
CA LEU A 187 -0.70 -25.43 9.10
C LEU A 187 -0.65 -26.62 10.07
N PHE A 188 -0.87 -26.40 11.38
CA PHE A 188 -0.97 -27.50 12.34
C PHE A 188 -2.21 -28.37 12.12
N ALA A 189 -3.37 -27.76 11.82
CA ALA A 189 -4.59 -28.50 11.50
C ALA A 189 -4.37 -29.41 10.29
N PHE A 190 -3.74 -28.89 9.22
CA PHE A 190 -3.35 -29.69 8.05
C PHE A 190 -2.37 -30.81 8.42
N TRP A 191 -1.32 -30.52 9.19
CA TRP A 191 -0.35 -31.52 9.64
C TRP A 191 -1.04 -32.66 10.39
N TYR A 192 -1.82 -32.36 11.43
CA TYR A 192 -2.47 -33.39 12.23
C TYR A 192 -3.57 -34.14 11.47
N ALA A 193 -4.25 -33.48 10.52
CA ALA A 193 -5.15 -34.14 9.59
C ALA A 193 -4.40 -35.17 8.73
N SER A 194 -3.24 -34.81 8.17
CA SER A 194 -2.41 -35.69 7.34
C SER A 194 -1.91 -36.92 8.11
N GLN A 195 -1.69 -36.76 9.42
CA GLN A 195 -1.30 -37.84 10.33
C GLN A 195 -2.49 -38.63 10.91
N LYS A 196 -3.73 -38.30 10.51
CA LYS A 196 -4.98 -38.88 11.05
C LYS A 196 -5.11 -38.76 12.57
N ARG A 197 -4.52 -37.72 13.15
CA ARG A 197 -4.59 -37.38 14.59
C ARG A 197 -5.73 -36.39 14.82
N TRP A 198 -6.95 -36.90 14.75
CA TRP A 198 -8.17 -36.10 14.66
C TRP A 198 -8.40 -35.13 15.83
N ALA A 199 -8.09 -35.52 17.07
CA ALA A 199 -8.28 -34.64 18.23
C ALA A 199 -7.44 -33.35 18.12
N TRP A 200 -6.16 -33.49 17.75
CA TRP A 200 -5.26 -32.36 17.54
C TRP A 200 -5.63 -31.55 16.30
N MET A 201 -6.07 -32.19 15.23
CA MET A 201 -6.62 -31.49 14.07
C MET A 201 -7.79 -30.58 14.48
N TRP A 202 -8.77 -31.10 15.23
CA TRP A 202 -9.92 -30.31 15.68
C TRP A 202 -9.53 -29.18 16.63
N PHE A 203 -8.58 -29.39 17.52
CA PHE A 203 -8.04 -28.34 18.39
C PHE A 203 -7.49 -27.17 17.58
N TRP A 204 -6.62 -27.44 16.60
CA TRP A 204 -6.02 -26.39 15.77
C TRP A 204 -7.01 -25.78 14.77
N ALA A 205 -7.95 -26.58 14.23
CA ALA A 205 -9.02 -26.07 13.40
C ALA A 205 -9.96 -25.13 14.18
N ALA A 206 -10.24 -25.42 15.45
CA ALA A 206 -11.01 -24.53 16.31
C ALA A 206 -10.28 -23.20 16.52
N ILE A 207 -8.97 -23.22 16.84
CA ILE A 207 -8.18 -21.99 16.98
C ILE A 207 -8.21 -21.17 15.67
N ALA A 208 -8.04 -21.81 14.52
CA ALA A 208 -8.10 -21.13 13.22
C ALA A 208 -9.46 -20.47 12.95
N MET A 209 -10.57 -21.11 13.33
CA MET A 209 -11.92 -20.53 13.17
C MET A 209 -12.20 -19.39 14.15
N LEU A 210 -11.53 -19.36 15.31
CA LEU A 210 -11.63 -18.29 16.30
C LEU A 210 -10.87 -17.02 15.88
N THR A 211 -10.01 -17.09 14.85
CA THR A 211 -9.21 -15.95 14.41
C THR A 211 -10.08 -14.79 13.92
N LYS A 212 -10.96 -15.04 12.95
CA LYS A 212 -11.82 -14.02 12.34
C LYS A 212 -12.96 -14.70 11.59
N GLU A 213 -14.14 -14.09 11.54
CA GLU A 213 -15.35 -14.66 10.95
C GLU A 213 -15.20 -15.06 9.49
N THR A 214 -14.32 -14.41 8.73
CA THR A 214 -14.09 -14.63 7.30
C THR A 214 -13.13 -15.79 6.99
N LEU A 215 -12.43 -16.34 7.99
CA LEU A 215 -11.41 -17.38 7.84
C LEU A 215 -11.85 -18.85 8.00
N PRO A 216 -12.95 -19.20 8.72
CA PRO A 216 -13.51 -20.56 8.74
C PRO A 216 -13.69 -21.23 7.38
N PRO A 217 -14.03 -20.53 6.28
CA PRO A 217 -14.02 -21.13 4.94
C PRO A 217 -12.70 -21.84 4.56
N LEU A 218 -11.54 -21.43 5.08
CA LEU A 218 -10.27 -22.14 4.88
C LEU A 218 -10.29 -23.55 5.53
N ILE A 219 -10.93 -23.67 6.69
CA ILE A 219 -11.13 -24.96 7.38
C ILE A 219 -12.17 -25.82 6.65
N ALA A 220 -13.18 -25.21 6.02
CA ALA A 220 -14.08 -25.92 5.11
C ALA A 220 -13.31 -26.52 3.94
N MET A 221 -12.36 -25.77 3.35
CA MET A 221 -11.50 -26.25 2.26
C MET A 221 -10.55 -27.37 2.71
N LEU A 222 -10.04 -27.34 3.95
CA LEU A 222 -9.32 -28.48 4.52
C LEU A 222 -10.23 -29.72 4.60
N GLY A 223 -11.48 -29.55 5.04
CA GLY A 223 -12.47 -30.62 5.04
C GLY A 223 -12.77 -31.16 3.64
N LEU A 224 -12.91 -30.28 2.65
CA LEU A 224 -13.11 -30.65 1.25
C LEU A 224 -11.90 -31.42 0.70
N TYR A 225 -10.68 -30.96 0.98
CA TYR A 225 -9.46 -31.67 0.59
C TYR A 225 -9.43 -33.09 1.15
N LEU A 226 -9.75 -33.29 2.44
CA LEU A 226 -9.82 -34.62 3.05
C LEU A 226 -10.93 -35.49 2.45
N LEU A 227 -12.06 -34.89 2.07
CA LEU A 227 -13.14 -35.59 1.39
C LEU A 227 -12.70 -36.05 -0.01
N LEU A 228 -12.05 -35.19 -0.77
CA LEU A 228 -11.52 -35.52 -2.10
C LEU A 228 -10.45 -36.60 -2.02
N ASP A 229 -9.54 -36.52 -1.05
CA ASP A 229 -8.53 -37.56 -0.80
C ASP A 229 -9.16 -38.92 -0.49
N TYR A 230 -10.24 -38.93 0.30
CA TYR A 230 -11.03 -40.13 0.58
C TYR A 230 -11.75 -40.71 -0.65
N LEU A 231 -12.23 -39.86 -1.55
CA LEU A 231 -12.99 -40.25 -2.75
C LEU A 231 -12.10 -40.68 -3.93
N ARG A 232 -10.87 -40.15 -4.05
CA ARG A 232 -9.97 -40.42 -5.19
C ARG A 232 -9.74 -41.91 -5.48
N PRO A 233 -9.35 -42.76 -4.51
CA PRO A 233 -9.17 -44.19 -4.76
C PRO A 233 -10.47 -44.93 -5.10
N LYS A 234 -11.62 -44.37 -4.69
CA LYS A 234 -12.95 -44.96 -4.87
C LYS A 234 -13.50 -44.80 -6.28
N LEU A 235 -13.17 -43.68 -6.93
CA LEU A 235 -13.50 -43.46 -8.34
C LEU A 235 -12.81 -44.47 -9.27
N GLN A 236 -11.72 -45.08 -8.81
CA GLN A 236 -10.93 -46.06 -9.57
C GLN A 236 -11.24 -47.52 -9.18
N THR A 237 -12.09 -47.77 -8.18
CA THR A 237 -12.42 -49.12 -7.70
C THR A 237 -13.85 -49.55 -8.08
N PRO A 238 -14.06 -50.80 -8.54
CA PRO A 238 -15.40 -51.29 -8.88
C PRO A 238 -16.36 -51.24 -7.68
N PHE A 239 -17.61 -50.84 -7.93
CA PHE A 239 -18.65 -50.59 -6.92
C PHE A 239 -18.86 -51.76 -5.94
N SER A 240 -18.59 -53.00 -6.38
CA SER A 240 -18.74 -54.24 -5.60
C SER A 240 -17.75 -54.43 -4.45
N LYS A 241 -16.71 -53.58 -4.31
CA LYS A 241 -15.72 -53.64 -3.21
C LYS A 241 -15.79 -52.44 -2.25
N LEU A 242 -16.85 -51.63 -2.33
CA LEU A 242 -16.96 -50.38 -1.59
C LEU A 242 -17.46 -50.58 -0.15
N HIS A 243 -16.61 -51.15 0.72
CA HIS A 243 -16.82 -51.12 2.16
C HIS A 243 -15.71 -50.33 2.84
N SER A 244 -16.00 -49.06 3.16
CA SER A 244 -15.07 -48.16 3.84
C SER A 244 -15.86 -47.19 4.72
N PRO A 245 -15.38 -46.86 5.94
CA PRO A 245 -16.09 -46.01 6.90
C PRO A 245 -16.30 -44.60 6.35
N PHE A 246 -17.46 -43.99 6.66
CA PHE A 246 -17.84 -42.63 6.26
C PHE A 246 -16.77 -41.59 6.69
N PRO A 247 -16.42 -40.59 5.85
CA PRO A 247 -15.38 -39.60 6.13
C PRO A 247 -15.87 -38.52 7.11
N LYS A 248 -16.28 -38.93 8.32
CA LYS A 248 -16.95 -38.08 9.32
C LYS A 248 -16.20 -36.79 9.68
N HIS A 249 -14.86 -36.83 9.70
CA HIS A 249 -14.06 -35.67 10.05
C HIS A 249 -14.00 -34.65 8.91
N ALA A 250 -13.93 -35.10 7.66
CA ALA A 250 -13.98 -34.23 6.50
C ALA A 250 -15.32 -33.49 6.42
N VAL A 251 -16.42 -34.25 6.51
CA VAL A 251 -17.78 -33.69 6.52
C VAL A 251 -18.02 -32.80 7.75
N GLY A 252 -17.54 -33.22 8.93
CA GLY A 252 -17.61 -32.42 10.15
C GLY A 252 -16.92 -31.07 10.03
N LEU A 253 -15.70 -31.03 9.47
CA LEU A 253 -14.98 -29.77 9.27
C LEU A 253 -15.78 -28.83 8.35
N ILE A 254 -16.31 -29.35 7.23
CA ILE A 254 -17.11 -28.55 6.29
C ILE A 254 -18.33 -27.97 7.01
N LEU A 255 -19.13 -28.82 7.68
CA LEU A 255 -20.37 -28.37 8.31
C LEU A 255 -20.12 -27.39 9.46
N VAL A 256 -19.22 -27.70 10.38
CA VAL A 256 -18.94 -26.85 11.55
C VAL A 256 -18.39 -25.50 11.12
N SER A 257 -17.44 -25.47 10.18
CA SER A 257 -16.84 -24.21 9.72
C SER A 257 -17.80 -23.37 8.89
N THR A 258 -18.62 -23.98 8.02
CA THR A 258 -19.66 -23.25 7.29
C THR A 258 -20.72 -22.69 8.21
N ILE A 259 -21.21 -23.48 9.19
CA ILE A 259 -22.19 -22.99 10.18
C ILE A 259 -21.59 -21.84 10.99
N TRP A 260 -20.35 -21.97 11.45
CA TRP A 260 -19.67 -20.90 12.18
C TRP A 260 -19.54 -19.62 11.35
N PHE A 261 -19.08 -19.71 10.09
CA PHE A 261 -19.01 -18.58 9.17
C PHE A 261 -20.36 -17.88 9.02
N LEU A 262 -21.44 -18.64 8.80
CA LEU A 262 -22.78 -18.09 8.61
C LEU A 262 -23.32 -17.41 9.87
N ILE A 263 -23.15 -18.03 11.04
CA ILE A 263 -23.56 -17.45 12.32
C ILE A 263 -22.77 -16.17 12.60
N ALA A 264 -21.44 -16.23 12.54
CA ALA A 264 -20.59 -15.10 12.85
C ALA A 264 -20.86 -13.92 11.89
N THR A 265 -20.93 -14.18 10.59
CA THR A 265 -21.10 -13.13 9.58
C THR A 265 -22.52 -12.54 9.59
N PHE A 266 -23.55 -13.38 9.52
CA PHE A 266 -24.92 -12.92 9.25
C PHE A 266 -25.80 -12.80 10.50
N LEU A 267 -25.48 -13.50 11.59
CA LEU A 267 -26.27 -13.43 12.83
C LEU A 267 -25.61 -12.59 13.92
N ILE A 268 -24.30 -12.32 13.83
CA ILE A 268 -23.58 -11.48 14.79
C ILE A 268 -23.15 -10.16 14.15
N VAL A 269 -22.27 -10.20 13.14
CA VAL A 269 -21.70 -8.99 12.55
C VAL A 269 -22.76 -8.18 11.80
N ALA A 270 -23.50 -8.78 10.86
CA ALA A 270 -24.45 -8.04 10.02
C ALA A 270 -25.52 -7.23 10.81
N PRO A 271 -26.19 -7.78 11.85
CA PRO A 271 -27.16 -7.01 12.62
C PRO A 271 -26.52 -5.87 13.43
N LEU A 272 -25.29 -6.05 13.92
CA LEU A 272 -24.56 -4.99 14.59
C LEU A 272 -24.09 -3.92 13.60
N ALA A 273 -23.59 -4.33 12.43
CA ALA A 273 -23.22 -3.41 11.36
C ALA A 273 -24.41 -2.56 10.91
N GLY A 274 -25.59 -3.15 10.72
CA GLY A 274 -26.81 -2.41 10.41
C GLY A 274 -27.23 -1.43 11.52
N ARG A 275 -27.05 -1.79 12.80
CA ARG A 275 -27.35 -0.90 13.92
C ARG A 275 -26.41 0.30 13.99
N TYR A 276 -25.11 0.08 13.82
CA TYR A 276 -24.10 1.11 14.03
C TYR A 276 -23.80 1.86 12.72
N PHE A 277 -23.54 1.16 11.63
CA PHE A 277 -23.16 1.76 10.34
C PHE A 277 -24.34 1.98 9.38
N GLY A 278 -25.53 1.45 9.67
CA GLY A 278 -26.68 1.57 8.77
C GLY A 278 -26.56 0.73 7.50
N THR A 279 -25.72 -0.30 7.49
CA THR A 279 -25.49 -1.18 6.34
C THR A 279 -26.45 -2.37 6.32
N ASP A 280 -26.85 -2.83 5.13
CA ASP A 280 -27.71 -4.01 4.96
C ASP A 280 -27.00 -5.35 5.27
N GLY A 281 -25.67 -5.31 5.40
CA GLY A 281 -24.82 -6.44 5.73
C GLY A 281 -23.53 -6.01 6.42
N PRO A 282 -22.56 -6.93 6.57
CA PRO A 282 -21.24 -6.59 7.12
C PRO A 282 -20.56 -5.48 6.30
N ILE A 283 -19.95 -4.52 6.99
CA ILE A 283 -19.28 -3.34 6.41
C ILE A 283 -18.25 -3.74 5.33
N TYR A 284 -17.49 -4.81 5.58
CA TYR A 284 -16.47 -5.30 4.67
C TYR A 284 -17.00 -6.04 3.44
N LEU A 285 -18.32 -6.30 3.34
CA LEU A 285 -18.97 -6.84 2.14
C LEU A 285 -19.61 -5.75 1.29
N ALA A 286 -20.13 -4.70 1.92
CA ALA A 286 -20.82 -3.60 1.24
C ALA A 286 -19.94 -2.89 0.20
N ASN A 287 -18.62 -2.85 0.42
CA ASN A 287 -17.69 -2.13 -0.43
C ASN A 287 -16.79 -3.02 -1.27
N ARG A 288 -16.95 -4.36 -1.27
CA ARG A 288 -15.87 -5.27 -1.75
C ARG A 288 -15.94 -5.63 -3.23
N PHE A 289 -17.12 -5.59 -3.83
CA PHE A 289 -17.31 -6.04 -5.20
C PHE A 289 -17.74 -4.88 -6.07
N SER A 290 -17.05 -4.70 -7.21
CA SER A 290 -17.48 -3.72 -8.19
C SER A 290 -18.81 -4.15 -8.78
N GLU A 291 -19.88 -3.43 -8.48
CA GLU A 291 -21.20 -3.70 -9.05
C GLU A 291 -21.23 -3.52 -10.58
N ASN A 292 -20.23 -2.80 -11.14
CA ASN A 292 -20.21 -2.37 -12.55
C ASN A 292 -18.99 -2.83 -13.38
N THR A 293 -18.03 -3.58 -12.81
CA THR A 293 -16.85 -4.06 -13.55
C THR A 293 -17.04 -5.50 -13.99
N SER A 294 -16.82 -5.80 -15.28
CA SER A 294 -16.92 -7.18 -15.77
C SER A 294 -15.83 -8.07 -15.16
N LEU A 295 -16.16 -9.33 -14.87
CA LEU A 295 -15.17 -10.31 -14.38
C LEU A 295 -13.96 -10.44 -15.31
N LEU A 296 -14.16 -10.26 -16.62
CA LEU A 296 -13.08 -10.30 -17.60
C LEU A 296 -12.08 -9.15 -17.40
N GLN A 297 -12.56 -7.93 -17.11
CA GLN A 297 -11.68 -6.80 -16.80
C GLN A 297 -10.88 -7.04 -15.52
N ILE A 298 -11.48 -7.64 -14.49
CA ILE A 298 -10.78 -7.98 -13.24
C ILE A 298 -9.69 -9.04 -13.50
N ILE A 299 -9.97 -10.04 -14.33
CA ILE A 299 -9.00 -11.10 -14.66
C ILE A 299 -7.84 -10.57 -15.50
N LEU A 300 -8.11 -9.62 -16.40
CA LEU A 300 -7.11 -9.03 -17.29
C LEU A 300 -6.34 -7.85 -16.67
N ASP A 301 -6.69 -7.45 -15.44
CA ASP A 301 -5.99 -6.40 -14.70
C ASP A 301 -4.53 -6.82 -14.41
N PRO A 302 -3.52 -6.08 -14.91
CA PRO A 302 -2.10 -6.38 -14.68
C PRO A 302 -1.74 -6.51 -13.20
N ALA A 303 -2.38 -5.75 -12.30
CA ALA A 303 -2.10 -5.79 -10.87
C ALA A 303 -2.45 -7.16 -10.26
N ARG A 304 -3.51 -7.81 -10.75
CA ARG A 304 -3.90 -9.17 -10.32
C ARG A 304 -2.94 -10.24 -10.84
N GLY A 305 -2.44 -10.04 -12.05
CA GLY A 305 -1.37 -10.86 -12.61
C GLY A 305 -0.09 -10.77 -11.77
N GLN A 306 0.32 -9.56 -11.41
CA GLN A 306 1.49 -9.31 -10.56
C GLN A 306 1.32 -9.91 -9.16
N TYR A 307 0.14 -9.79 -8.56
CA TYR A 307 -0.19 -10.41 -7.28
C TYR A 307 -0.03 -11.93 -7.29
N LEU A 308 -0.62 -12.60 -8.27
CA LEU A 308 -0.53 -14.06 -8.44
C LEU A 308 0.91 -14.49 -8.73
N PHE A 309 1.63 -13.71 -9.54
CA PHE A 309 3.04 -13.93 -9.79
C PHE A 309 3.84 -13.86 -8.48
N GLY A 310 3.60 -12.86 -7.63
CA GLY A 310 4.26 -12.70 -6.34
C GLY A 310 4.06 -13.90 -5.42
N LEU A 311 2.82 -14.33 -5.24
CA LEU A 311 2.49 -15.51 -4.43
C LEU A 311 3.19 -16.78 -4.91
N LEU A 312 3.30 -16.97 -6.23
CA LEU A 312 4.01 -18.11 -6.83
C LEU A 312 5.53 -17.97 -6.75
N ALA A 313 6.06 -16.79 -7.04
CA ALA A 313 7.50 -16.49 -7.05
C ALA A 313 8.10 -16.69 -5.66
N ALA A 314 7.41 -16.29 -4.59
CA ALA A 314 7.85 -16.49 -3.20
C ALA A 314 8.13 -17.97 -2.85
N VAL A 315 7.55 -18.92 -3.58
CA VAL A 315 7.75 -20.36 -3.42
C VAL A 315 8.18 -21.07 -4.71
N GLY A 316 8.81 -20.33 -5.63
CA GLY A 316 9.42 -20.85 -6.85
C GLY A 316 8.47 -21.53 -7.84
N PHE A 317 7.22 -21.08 -7.95
CA PHE A 317 6.19 -21.63 -8.85
C PHE A 317 5.84 -23.12 -8.62
N LEU A 318 6.40 -23.73 -7.57
CA LEU A 318 6.17 -25.12 -7.20
C LEU A 318 4.70 -25.46 -6.87
N PRO A 319 3.85 -24.53 -6.37
CA PRO A 319 2.44 -24.82 -6.13
C PRO A 319 1.66 -25.26 -7.38
N VAL A 320 2.09 -24.86 -8.58
CA VAL A 320 1.45 -25.24 -9.87
C VAL A 320 1.47 -26.76 -10.08
N LEU A 321 2.40 -27.48 -9.44
CA LEU A 321 2.51 -28.93 -9.50
C LEU A 321 1.52 -29.65 -8.55
N ALA A 322 0.84 -28.91 -7.68
CA ALA A 322 -0.19 -29.43 -6.79
C ALA A 322 -1.40 -28.48 -6.66
N PRO A 323 -2.11 -28.19 -7.78
CA PRO A 323 -3.19 -27.21 -7.80
C PRO A 323 -4.39 -27.60 -6.94
N ASP A 324 -4.58 -28.89 -6.67
CA ASP A 324 -5.59 -29.37 -5.73
C ASP A 324 -5.36 -28.91 -4.29
N LEU A 325 -4.12 -28.56 -3.91
CA LEU A 325 -3.83 -28.01 -2.59
C LEU A 325 -3.94 -26.48 -2.55
N LEU A 326 -3.91 -25.80 -3.70
CA LEU A 326 -4.24 -24.37 -3.77
C LEU A 326 -5.70 -24.11 -3.40
N LEU A 327 -6.57 -25.11 -3.53
CA LEU A 327 -7.96 -25.06 -3.06
C LEU A 327 -8.07 -24.72 -1.57
N LEU A 328 -7.06 -25.05 -0.75
CA LEU A 328 -7.03 -24.70 0.67
C LEU A 328 -7.13 -23.19 0.90
N GLY A 329 -6.54 -22.38 0.03
CA GLY A 329 -6.54 -20.92 0.10
C GLY A 329 -7.60 -20.25 -0.78
N LEU A 330 -8.40 -21.02 -1.52
CA LEU A 330 -9.27 -20.50 -2.59
C LEU A 330 -10.25 -19.41 -2.12
N PRO A 331 -10.94 -19.52 -0.96
CA PRO A 331 -11.87 -18.48 -0.51
C PRO A 331 -11.20 -17.11 -0.33
N VAL A 332 -10.01 -17.09 0.31
CA VAL A 332 -9.25 -15.84 0.52
C VAL A 332 -8.67 -15.34 -0.80
N LEU A 333 -8.16 -16.25 -1.65
CA LEU A 333 -7.60 -15.87 -2.95
C LEU A 333 -8.66 -15.20 -3.83
N LEU A 334 -9.87 -15.77 -3.90
CA LEU A 334 -10.98 -15.17 -4.64
C LEU A 334 -11.43 -13.86 -4.02
N ALA A 335 -11.53 -13.78 -2.70
CA ALA A 335 -11.90 -12.54 -2.01
C ALA A 335 -10.90 -11.41 -2.31
N ASN A 336 -9.61 -11.72 -2.39
CA ASN A 336 -8.55 -10.75 -2.70
C ASN A 336 -8.57 -10.35 -4.18
N LEU A 337 -8.65 -11.32 -5.09
CA LEU A 337 -8.65 -11.08 -6.55
C LEU A 337 -9.89 -10.34 -7.06
N LEU A 338 -11.04 -10.53 -6.41
CA LEU A 338 -12.30 -9.90 -6.81
C LEU A 338 -12.55 -8.56 -6.08
N SER A 339 -11.68 -8.20 -5.15
CA SER A 339 -11.81 -6.98 -4.36
C SER A 339 -11.54 -5.73 -5.19
N ASN A 340 -12.33 -4.68 -5.03
CA ASN A 340 -12.03 -3.34 -5.56
C ASN A 340 -11.04 -2.54 -4.69
N PHE A 341 -10.54 -3.11 -3.59
CA PHE A 341 -9.58 -2.46 -2.69
C PHE A 341 -8.14 -2.93 -2.96
N PRO A 342 -7.24 -2.08 -3.49
CA PRO A 342 -5.85 -2.40 -3.84
C PRO A 342 -5.07 -3.17 -2.76
N GLY A 343 -5.21 -2.79 -1.49
CA GLY A 343 -4.48 -3.44 -0.39
C GLY A 343 -4.72 -4.95 -0.28
N GLN A 344 -5.85 -5.47 -0.76
CA GLN A 344 -6.14 -6.92 -0.73
C GLN A 344 -5.36 -7.72 -1.79
N TYR A 345 -4.93 -7.07 -2.86
CA TYR A 345 -4.24 -7.71 -3.98
C TYR A 345 -2.89 -7.06 -4.32
N SER A 346 -2.36 -6.16 -3.50
CA SER A 346 -0.98 -5.69 -3.64
C SER A 346 0.03 -6.76 -3.20
N GLY A 347 -0.34 -7.58 -2.20
CA GLY A 347 0.59 -8.51 -1.55
C GLY A 347 1.39 -7.88 -0.40
N GLU A 348 1.13 -6.62 -0.09
CA GLU A 348 1.94 -5.78 0.81
C GLU A 348 1.22 -5.43 2.12
N GLN A 349 0.02 -5.97 2.32
CA GLN A 349 -0.74 -5.88 3.58
C GLN A 349 -1.06 -7.27 4.14
N HIS A 350 -1.70 -7.33 5.31
CA HIS A 350 -1.99 -8.55 6.05
C HIS A 350 -2.88 -9.58 5.32
N TYR A 351 -3.65 -9.17 4.31
CA TYR A 351 -4.63 -10.02 3.60
C TYR A 351 -4.04 -11.25 2.90
N SER A 352 -2.74 -11.24 2.61
CA SER A 352 -2.07 -12.33 1.88
C SER A 352 -1.46 -13.38 2.81
N ALA A 353 -1.32 -13.09 4.11
CA ALA A 353 -0.71 -14.02 5.06
C ALA A 353 -1.38 -15.41 5.09
N PRO A 354 -2.73 -15.55 5.10
CA PRO A 354 -3.39 -16.86 5.08
C PRO A 354 -3.05 -17.69 3.84
N LEU A 355 -2.79 -17.05 2.70
CA LEU A 355 -2.45 -17.74 1.44
C LEU A 355 -1.06 -18.36 1.48
N VAL A 356 -0.12 -17.79 2.24
CA VAL A 356 1.23 -18.35 2.40
C VAL A 356 1.16 -19.80 2.91
N ALA A 357 0.24 -20.11 3.84
CA ALA A 357 0.04 -21.47 4.33
C ALA A 357 -0.39 -22.45 3.23
N ALA A 358 -1.35 -22.06 2.38
CA ALA A 358 -1.82 -22.91 1.29
C ALA A 358 -0.74 -23.10 0.21
N PHE A 359 -0.05 -22.01 -0.16
CA PHE A 359 0.97 -22.02 -1.21
C PHE A 359 2.20 -22.82 -0.78
N ILE A 360 2.67 -22.69 0.46
CA ILE A 360 3.83 -23.47 0.93
C ILE A 360 3.51 -24.98 1.01
N VAL A 361 2.30 -25.34 1.45
CA VAL A 361 1.84 -26.73 1.46
C VAL A 361 1.75 -27.30 0.05
N ALA A 362 1.15 -26.54 -0.89
CA ALA A 362 1.10 -26.92 -2.30
C ALA A 362 2.51 -27.08 -2.90
N ALA A 363 3.44 -26.17 -2.61
CA ALA A 363 4.83 -26.27 -3.06
C ALA A 363 5.53 -27.55 -2.58
N ILE A 364 5.37 -27.91 -1.30
CA ILE A 364 5.94 -29.14 -0.73
C ILE A 364 5.41 -30.38 -1.47
N TYR A 365 4.10 -30.46 -1.67
CA TYR A 365 3.47 -31.58 -2.37
C TYR A 365 3.80 -31.59 -3.86
N GLY A 366 3.94 -30.42 -4.47
CA GLY A 366 4.39 -30.25 -5.86
C GLY A 366 5.77 -30.83 -6.08
N VAL A 367 6.73 -30.48 -5.21
CA VAL A 367 8.08 -31.07 -5.23
C VAL A 367 8.05 -32.58 -4.99
N ARG A 368 7.23 -33.07 -4.05
CA ARG A 368 7.06 -34.51 -3.83
C ARG A 368 6.59 -35.21 -5.09
N ARG A 369 5.58 -34.67 -5.78
CA ARG A 369 5.00 -35.27 -7.00
C ARG A 369 6.02 -35.31 -8.13
N LEU A 370 6.70 -34.18 -8.38
CA LEU A 370 7.71 -34.09 -9.43
C LEU A 370 8.91 -35.01 -9.16
N ALA A 371 9.44 -34.98 -7.93
CA ALA A 371 10.54 -35.87 -7.54
C ALA A 371 10.14 -37.36 -7.63
N GLY A 372 8.90 -37.70 -7.27
CA GLY A 372 8.37 -39.07 -7.34
C GLY A 372 8.30 -39.65 -8.76
N SER A 373 8.11 -38.80 -9.77
CA SER A 373 7.99 -39.20 -11.18
C SER A 373 9.30 -39.68 -11.82
N PHE A 374 10.46 -39.37 -11.22
CA PHE A 374 11.74 -39.88 -11.69
C PHE A 374 11.91 -41.34 -11.26
N SER A 375 11.42 -42.30 -12.06
CA SER A 375 11.60 -43.75 -11.83
C SER A 375 11.49 -44.62 -13.09
N LEU A 376 12.62 -45.14 -13.57
CA LEU A 376 12.69 -46.30 -14.50
C LEU A 376 13.58 -47.45 -13.98
N SER A 377 14.27 -47.30 -12.84
CA SER A 377 15.13 -48.33 -12.21
C SER A 377 15.38 -48.02 -10.72
N GLU A 378 15.42 -49.02 -9.83
CA GLU A 378 15.46 -48.83 -8.36
C GLU A 378 16.72 -48.11 -7.83
N THR A 379 17.92 -48.45 -8.30
CA THR A 379 19.18 -47.84 -7.81
C THR A 379 19.52 -46.53 -8.51
N LYS A 380 19.42 -46.47 -9.84
CA LYS A 380 19.60 -45.22 -10.59
C LYS A 380 18.51 -44.20 -10.25
N GLY A 381 17.27 -44.64 -10.03
CA GLY A 381 16.15 -43.78 -9.64
C GLY A 381 16.36 -43.06 -8.30
N GLN A 382 17.04 -43.69 -7.33
CA GLN A 382 17.32 -43.07 -6.03
C GLN A 382 18.28 -41.88 -6.12
N ASN A 383 19.36 -42.01 -6.88
CA ASN A 383 20.30 -40.90 -7.10
C ASN A 383 19.61 -39.75 -7.83
N HIS A 384 18.83 -40.05 -8.87
CA HIS A 384 18.07 -39.01 -9.60
C HIS A 384 17.05 -38.29 -8.71
N ARG A 385 16.34 -38.99 -7.81
CA ARG A 385 15.41 -38.36 -6.87
C ARG A 385 16.11 -37.42 -5.89
N THR A 386 17.25 -37.84 -5.35
CA THR A 386 18.02 -37.02 -4.42
C THR A 386 18.56 -35.78 -5.13
N THR A 387 19.14 -35.94 -6.32
CA THR A 387 19.61 -34.83 -7.15
C THR A 387 18.47 -33.89 -7.55
N ALA A 388 17.31 -34.42 -7.96
CA ALA A 388 16.14 -33.62 -8.30
C ALA A 388 15.64 -32.82 -7.09
N LEU A 389 15.59 -33.42 -5.90
CA LEU A 389 15.19 -32.71 -4.68
C LEU A 389 16.18 -31.61 -4.29
N ILE A 390 17.49 -31.84 -4.45
CA ILE A 390 18.50 -30.80 -4.22
C ILE A 390 18.34 -29.67 -5.24
N ALA A 391 18.16 -29.99 -6.52
CA ALA A 391 17.94 -28.99 -7.57
C ALA A 391 16.66 -28.17 -7.32
N LEU A 392 15.56 -28.82 -6.93
CA LEU A 392 14.30 -28.15 -6.59
C LEU A 392 14.40 -27.32 -5.31
N ALA A 393 15.20 -27.76 -4.33
CA ALA A 393 15.49 -26.97 -3.14
C ALA A 393 16.32 -25.72 -3.48
N LEU A 394 17.34 -25.85 -4.34
CA LEU A 394 18.11 -24.71 -4.85
C LEU A 394 17.25 -23.75 -5.68
N TRP A 395 16.34 -24.28 -6.50
CA TRP A 395 15.35 -23.50 -7.24
C TRP A 395 14.43 -22.70 -6.32
N LEU A 396 13.85 -23.36 -5.31
CA LEU A 396 13.04 -22.70 -4.27
C LEU A 396 13.83 -21.60 -3.57
N SER A 397 15.06 -21.90 -3.12
CA SER A 397 15.92 -20.92 -2.46
C SER A 397 16.25 -19.73 -3.38
N GLY A 398 16.60 -19.98 -4.65
CA GLY A 398 16.91 -18.94 -5.61
C GLY A 398 15.73 -17.98 -5.83
N TRP A 399 14.53 -18.53 -6.06
CA TRP A 399 13.33 -17.72 -6.24
C TRP A 399 12.89 -16.99 -4.97
N SER A 400 12.86 -17.67 -3.83
CA SER A 400 12.47 -17.05 -2.55
C SER A 400 13.43 -15.94 -2.15
N ILE A 401 14.74 -16.13 -2.29
CA ILE A 401 15.74 -15.09 -2.01
C ILE A 401 15.61 -13.95 -3.02
N ALA A 402 15.54 -14.21 -4.32
CA ALA A 402 15.46 -13.15 -5.33
C ALA A 402 14.19 -12.31 -5.17
N TYR A 403 13.04 -12.96 -4.98
CA TYR A 403 11.78 -12.25 -4.77
C TYR A 403 11.80 -11.44 -3.47
N HIS A 404 12.34 -12.01 -2.39
CA HIS A 404 12.53 -11.34 -1.11
C HIS A 404 13.50 -10.15 -1.19
N THR A 405 14.59 -10.25 -1.95
CA THR A 405 15.53 -9.12 -2.10
C THR A 405 14.91 -7.90 -2.78
N LEU A 406 13.83 -8.11 -3.55
CA LEU A 406 13.12 -7.04 -4.26
C LEU A 406 11.89 -6.52 -3.51
N HIS A 407 11.19 -7.39 -2.78
CA HIS A 407 9.86 -7.08 -2.21
C HIS A 407 9.76 -7.33 -0.69
N GLY A 408 10.80 -7.85 -0.04
CA GLY A 408 10.77 -8.15 1.40
C GLY A 408 11.04 -6.93 2.28
N TRP A 409 10.98 -7.13 3.60
CA TRP A 409 11.18 -6.08 4.61
C TRP A 409 12.24 -6.46 5.66
N THR A 410 13.21 -7.28 5.27
CA THR A 410 14.41 -7.53 6.10
C THR A 410 15.61 -6.81 5.49
N PRO A 411 16.74 -6.63 6.20
CA PRO A 411 17.92 -5.92 5.68
C PRO A 411 18.56 -6.52 4.41
N LEU A 412 18.10 -7.69 3.96
CA LEU A 412 18.47 -8.28 2.67
C LEU A 412 17.68 -7.68 1.49
N SER A 413 16.65 -6.89 1.74
CA SER A 413 15.77 -6.30 0.72
C SER A 413 16.17 -4.87 0.40
N VAL A 414 16.01 -4.50 -0.88
CA VAL A 414 16.17 -3.12 -1.35
C VAL A 414 15.10 -2.17 -0.82
N ARG A 415 13.98 -2.70 -0.32
CA ARG A 415 12.86 -1.93 0.30
C ARG A 415 12.97 -1.80 1.82
N THR A 416 14.13 -2.11 2.41
CA THR A 416 14.25 -2.01 3.87
C THR A 416 14.19 -0.54 4.29
N GLU A 417 13.08 -0.14 4.89
CA GLU A 417 12.97 1.17 5.53
C GLU A 417 13.72 1.20 6.85
N THR A 418 14.31 2.36 7.17
CA THR A 418 14.92 2.63 8.47
C THR A 418 14.18 3.76 9.15
N TYR A 419 13.44 3.46 10.22
CA TYR A 419 12.78 4.49 11.00
C TYR A 419 13.74 5.12 12.00
N GLN A 420 13.85 6.44 11.95
CA GLN A 420 14.63 7.25 12.88
C GLN A 420 13.69 8.00 13.81
N THR A 421 14.12 8.22 15.05
CA THR A 421 13.34 9.01 16.02
C THR A 421 13.14 10.42 15.48
N SER A 422 11.88 10.79 15.29
CA SER A 422 11.49 12.15 14.93
C SER A 422 11.50 13.05 16.16
N ALA A 423 11.60 14.35 15.96
CA ALA A 423 11.49 15.29 17.07
C ALA A 423 10.11 15.22 17.74
N ALA A 424 9.05 14.99 16.96
CA ALA A 424 7.71 14.72 17.47
C ALA A 424 7.65 13.50 18.40
N ALA A 425 8.36 12.41 18.09
CA ALA A 425 8.44 11.23 18.96
C ALA A 425 9.10 11.57 20.32
N ASP A 426 10.19 12.34 20.30
CA ASP A 426 10.88 12.81 21.51
C ASP A 426 10.01 13.77 22.33
N GLN A 427 9.24 14.64 21.68
CA GLN A 427 8.28 15.53 22.35
C GLN A 427 7.14 14.73 22.99
N LEU A 428 6.56 13.77 22.25
CA LEU A 428 5.47 12.93 22.75
C LEU A 428 5.89 12.19 24.02
N ALA A 429 7.07 11.58 24.03
CA ALA A 429 7.59 10.86 25.20
C ALA A 429 7.70 11.74 26.45
N ARG A 430 7.95 13.06 26.28
CA ARG A 430 7.97 14.03 27.39
C ARG A 430 6.59 14.49 27.82
N LEU A 431 5.66 14.63 26.88
CA LEU A 431 4.31 15.12 27.13
C LEU A 431 3.38 14.06 27.71
N LEU A 432 3.54 12.80 27.29
CA LEU A 432 2.62 11.72 27.63
C LEU A 432 2.37 11.55 29.13
N PRO A 433 3.37 11.63 30.04
CA PRO A 433 3.15 11.55 31.48
C PRO A 433 2.32 12.70 32.08
N SER A 434 2.18 13.83 31.38
CA SER A 434 1.40 14.99 31.82
C SER A 434 -0.08 14.90 31.45
N ILE A 435 -0.44 13.97 30.56
CA ILE A 435 -1.82 13.74 30.13
C ILE A 435 -2.44 12.70 31.08
N PRO A 436 -3.50 13.04 31.83
CA PRO A 436 -4.16 12.09 32.71
C PRO A 436 -4.62 10.83 31.97
N ALA A 437 -4.61 9.68 32.65
CA ALA A 437 -5.01 8.41 32.07
C ALA A 437 -6.52 8.36 31.77
N GLU A 438 -7.31 9.12 32.53
CA GLU A 438 -8.75 9.25 32.40
C GLU A 438 -9.20 10.36 31.43
N ALA A 439 -8.28 11.19 30.94
CA ALA A 439 -8.60 12.29 30.03
C ALA A 439 -9.16 11.76 28.71
N VAL A 440 -10.17 12.43 28.16
CA VAL A 440 -10.69 12.12 26.83
C VAL A 440 -9.88 12.91 25.81
N VAL A 441 -9.05 12.20 25.06
CA VAL A 441 -8.07 12.80 24.14
C VAL A 441 -8.55 12.68 22.71
N SER A 442 -8.46 13.78 21.95
CA SER A 442 -8.50 13.76 20.49
C SER A 442 -7.08 13.91 19.94
N ALA A 443 -6.56 12.89 19.27
CA ALA A 443 -5.17 12.83 18.82
C ALA A 443 -5.01 12.63 17.31
N SER A 444 -3.92 13.16 16.72
CA SER A 444 -3.55 12.86 15.31
C SER A 444 -3.43 11.35 15.09
N PRO A 445 -3.69 10.84 13.87
CA PRO A 445 -3.68 9.40 13.56
C PRO A 445 -2.42 8.65 13.97
N GLY A 446 -1.21 9.20 13.77
CA GLY A 446 0.05 8.57 14.19
C GLY A 446 0.33 8.65 15.69
N LEU A 447 -0.29 9.60 16.40
CA LEU A 447 -0.16 9.72 17.86
C LEU A 447 -1.16 8.84 18.62
N HIS A 448 -2.29 8.54 18.00
CA HIS A 448 -3.41 7.83 18.64
C HIS A 448 -3.01 6.46 19.25
N PRO A 449 -2.22 5.61 18.59
CA PRO A 449 -1.79 4.34 19.17
C PRO A 449 -1.01 4.46 20.49
N HIS A 450 -0.41 5.62 20.77
CA HIS A 450 0.32 5.87 22.02
C HIS A 450 -0.60 6.32 23.17
N ILE A 451 -1.84 6.68 22.86
CA ILE A 451 -2.84 7.15 23.82
C ILE A 451 -4.08 6.27 23.89
N ALA A 452 -4.14 5.18 23.12
CA ALA A 452 -5.30 4.32 22.91
C ALA A 452 -5.76 3.55 24.17
N HIS A 453 -4.88 3.36 25.15
CA HIS A 453 -5.16 2.78 26.47
C HIS A 453 -5.96 3.76 27.36
N ARG A 454 -7.13 4.12 26.85
CA ARG A 454 -8.13 5.03 27.41
C ARG A 454 -9.50 4.52 26.98
N ARG A 455 -10.50 4.72 27.84
CA ARG A 455 -11.88 4.31 27.54
C ARG A 455 -12.43 5.01 26.30
N VAL A 456 -12.14 6.30 26.15
CA VAL A 456 -12.55 7.11 25.01
C VAL A 456 -11.32 7.85 24.49
N ALA A 457 -11.02 7.65 23.21
CA ALA A 457 -9.93 8.35 22.52
C ALA A 457 -10.33 8.59 21.06
N TYR A 458 -10.45 9.84 20.66
CA TYR A 458 -10.88 10.22 19.32
C TYR A 458 -9.68 10.40 18.38
N VAL A 459 -9.89 10.04 17.11
CA VAL A 459 -8.97 10.41 16.04
C VAL A 459 -9.32 11.82 15.57
N PHE A 460 -8.37 12.75 15.71
CA PHE A 460 -8.50 14.12 15.22
C PHE A 460 -8.78 14.09 13.71
N PRO A 461 -9.75 14.88 13.18
CA PRO A 461 -10.32 16.12 13.72
C PRO A 461 -11.60 15.93 14.56
N THR A 462 -11.93 14.70 14.94
CA THR A 462 -13.10 14.43 15.78
C THR A 462 -12.83 14.85 17.21
N ILE A 463 -13.59 15.83 17.72
CA ILE A 463 -13.40 16.38 19.08
C ILE A 463 -14.41 15.79 20.08
N GLN A 464 -15.71 15.86 19.79
CA GLN A 464 -16.81 15.45 20.69
C GLN A 464 -16.65 16.02 22.11
N ASP A 465 -16.62 15.17 23.13
CA ASP A 465 -16.45 15.51 24.54
C ASP A 465 -14.98 15.47 25.00
N ALA A 466 -14.02 15.41 24.06
CA ALA A 466 -12.60 15.55 24.39
C ALA A 466 -12.33 16.85 25.14
N ASP A 467 -11.53 16.72 26.20
CA ASP A 467 -11.01 17.84 27.00
C ASP A 467 -9.54 18.12 26.72
N THR A 468 -8.87 17.24 25.97
CA THR A 468 -7.46 17.29 25.64
C THR A 468 -7.25 17.06 24.15
N LEU A 469 -6.44 17.91 23.52
CA LEU A 469 -6.01 17.78 22.13
C LEU A 469 -4.52 17.49 22.07
N LEU A 470 -4.14 16.54 21.23
CA LEU A 470 -2.76 16.19 20.98
C LEU A 470 -2.55 16.03 19.47
N VAL A 471 -2.06 17.07 18.80
CA VAL A 471 -2.03 17.13 17.33
C VAL A 471 -0.60 17.31 16.85
N ASP A 472 -0.11 16.35 16.07
CA ASP A 472 1.08 16.51 15.23
C ASP A 472 0.61 17.07 13.89
N VAL A 473 1.11 18.25 13.50
CA VAL A 473 0.75 18.89 12.24
C VAL A 473 1.59 18.40 11.06
N THR A 474 2.68 17.68 11.35
CA THR A 474 3.60 17.11 10.36
C THR A 474 3.14 15.73 9.88
N ASP A 475 2.33 15.03 10.68
CA ASP A 475 1.63 13.79 10.32
C ASP A 475 0.11 13.93 10.48
N ILE A 476 -0.56 14.17 9.35
CA ILE A 476 -2.01 14.48 9.28
C ILE A 476 -2.71 13.57 8.27
N SER A 477 -2.36 12.28 8.29
CA SER A 477 -2.94 11.26 7.40
C SER A 477 -4.48 11.34 7.33
N GLY A 478 -5.01 11.36 6.10
CA GLY A 478 -6.45 11.39 5.85
C GLY A 478 -7.15 12.74 6.03
N VAL A 479 -6.43 13.83 6.32
CA VAL A 479 -7.00 15.18 6.49
C VAL A 479 -6.15 16.22 5.75
N HIS A 480 -6.80 17.14 5.05
CA HIS A 480 -6.08 18.19 4.34
C HIS A 480 -5.42 19.19 5.32
N PRO A 481 -4.14 19.60 5.11
CA PRO A 481 -3.41 20.45 6.08
C PRO A 481 -4.10 21.79 6.39
N ASN A 482 -4.73 22.42 5.39
CA ASN A 482 -5.48 23.65 5.60
C ASN A 482 -6.70 23.46 6.53
N ASP A 483 -7.32 22.28 6.50
CA ASP A 483 -8.48 21.98 7.35
C ASP A 483 -8.03 21.76 8.80
N VAL A 484 -6.88 21.10 9.01
CA VAL A 484 -6.25 20.96 10.34
C VAL A 484 -5.92 22.35 10.89
N TYR A 485 -5.27 23.20 10.11
CA TYR A 485 -4.95 24.58 10.50
C TYR A 485 -6.20 25.37 10.88
N ALA A 486 -7.21 25.39 10.01
CA ALA A 486 -8.47 26.11 10.25
C ALA A 486 -9.19 25.58 11.50
N LYS A 487 -9.16 24.26 11.73
CA LYS A 487 -9.78 23.63 12.89
C LYS A 487 -9.07 24.00 14.19
N ILE A 488 -7.74 23.98 14.22
CA ILE A 488 -6.96 24.38 15.41
C ILE A 488 -7.15 25.87 15.71
N GLU A 489 -7.10 26.72 14.70
CA GLU A 489 -7.37 28.16 14.85
C GLU A 489 -8.76 28.41 15.43
N GLN A 490 -9.78 27.69 14.94
CA GLN A 490 -11.14 27.77 15.48
C GLN A 490 -11.19 27.37 16.96
N LEU A 491 -10.53 26.26 17.34
CA LEU A 491 -10.54 25.76 18.71
C LEU A 491 -9.82 26.73 19.66
N LEU A 492 -8.61 27.18 19.31
CA LEU A 492 -7.83 28.13 20.11
C LEU A 492 -8.48 29.52 20.23
N ALA A 493 -9.42 29.86 19.33
CA ALA A 493 -10.24 31.07 19.44
C ALA A 493 -11.43 30.93 20.41
N THR A 494 -11.65 29.74 20.98
CA THR A 494 -12.79 29.43 21.87
C THR A 494 -12.32 29.09 23.28
N ASP A 495 -12.82 28.01 23.89
CA ASP A 495 -12.52 27.57 25.25
C ASP A 495 -11.33 26.59 25.33
N TRP A 496 -10.49 26.55 24.29
CA TRP A 496 -9.27 25.74 24.28
C TRP A 496 -8.05 26.60 24.57
N GLN A 497 -7.26 26.17 25.53
CA GLN A 497 -6.01 26.81 25.91
C GLN A 497 -4.82 25.97 25.45
N LEU A 498 -3.85 26.64 24.82
CA LEU A 498 -2.59 26.04 24.46
C LEU A 498 -1.76 25.78 25.72
N ILE A 499 -1.37 24.52 25.94
CA ILE A 499 -0.50 24.12 27.04
C ILE A 499 0.95 24.10 26.58
N GLU A 500 1.20 23.46 25.44
CA GLU A 500 2.53 23.36 24.84
C GLU A 500 2.42 23.28 23.32
N ALA A 501 3.34 23.92 22.60
CA ALA A 501 3.50 23.78 21.16
C ALA A 501 4.98 23.81 20.81
N ASN A 502 5.51 22.68 20.35
CA ASN A 502 6.91 22.51 20.04
C ASN A 502 7.07 21.57 18.84
N ASP A 503 7.89 21.95 17.87
CA ASP A 503 8.31 21.10 16.75
C ASP A 503 7.13 20.44 16.00
N GLY A 504 6.11 21.23 15.67
CA GLY A 504 4.90 20.77 14.99
C GLY A 504 3.87 20.05 15.87
N LEU A 505 4.22 19.73 17.12
CA LEU A 505 3.32 19.09 18.07
C LEU A 505 2.56 20.13 18.91
N ILE A 506 1.25 19.95 19.07
CA ILE A 506 0.35 20.82 19.83
C ILE A 506 -0.32 20.00 20.93
N LEU A 507 -0.19 20.46 22.18
CA LEU A 507 -0.98 20.02 23.32
C LEU A 507 -1.87 21.18 23.78
N ALA A 508 -3.19 20.98 23.71
CA ALA A 508 -4.17 21.95 24.19
C ALA A 508 -5.19 21.28 25.12
N LYS A 509 -5.73 22.05 26.06
CA LYS A 509 -6.77 21.59 26.98
C LYS A 509 -7.95 22.54 26.97
N LYS A 510 -9.14 21.98 27.13
CA LYS A 510 -10.37 22.75 27.33
C LYS A 510 -10.33 23.39 28.72
N SER A 511 -10.51 24.70 28.77
CA SER A 511 -10.50 25.48 30.02
C SER A 511 -11.58 26.57 29.95
N PRO A 512 -12.43 26.68 30.99
CA PRO A 512 -13.46 27.72 31.04
C PRO A 512 -12.88 29.12 31.33
N ASP A 513 -11.63 29.19 31.79
CA ASP A 513 -10.95 30.46 32.04
C ASP A 513 -10.58 31.15 30.72
N PRO A 514 -10.65 32.50 30.66
CA PRO A 514 -10.16 33.22 29.48
C PRO A 514 -8.70 32.84 29.20
N PRO A 515 -8.25 32.84 27.93
CA PRO A 515 -6.89 32.44 27.59
C PRO A 515 -5.89 33.20 28.46
N THR A 516 -5.22 32.50 29.38
CA THR A 516 -4.13 33.10 30.15
C THR A 516 -3.08 33.58 29.16
N ALA A 517 -2.51 34.77 29.36
CA ALA A 517 -1.38 35.26 28.58
C ALA A 517 -0.24 34.23 28.66
N GLY A 518 -0.17 33.34 27.66
CA GLY A 518 0.57 32.10 27.71
C GLY A 518 1.38 31.94 26.43
N LEU A 519 2.67 31.65 26.62
CA LEU A 519 3.73 31.50 25.62
C LEU A 519 3.93 32.74 24.73
N LEU A 520 5.16 33.27 24.70
CA LEU A 520 5.49 34.39 23.81
C LEU A 520 5.36 33.91 22.36
N ALA A 521 4.36 34.43 21.65
CA ALA A 521 4.12 34.11 20.26
C ALA A 521 5.33 34.54 19.41
N CYS A 522 5.65 33.74 18.39
CA CYS A 522 6.65 34.14 17.41
C CYS A 522 6.13 35.34 16.62
N SER A 523 7.01 36.28 16.30
CA SER A 523 6.64 37.54 15.64
C SER A 523 5.80 37.27 14.38
N GLY A 524 4.57 37.80 14.35
CA GLY A 524 3.64 37.62 13.22
C GLY A 524 2.84 36.31 13.22
N THR A 525 2.89 35.53 14.30
CA THR A 525 2.17 34.23 14.44
C THR A 525 1.41 34.17 15.77
N LYS A 526 0.58 33.13 15.95
CA LYS A 526 -0.15 32.85 17.21
C LYS A 526 0.51 31.78 18.09
N LEU A 527 1.53 31.10 17.58
CA LEU A 527 2.20 29.98 18.23
C LEU A 527 3.63 30.39 18.66
N PRO A 528 4.22 29.75 19.69
CA PRO A 528 5.59 30.04 20.11
C PRO A 528 6.61 29.71 19.02
N CYS A 529 7.77 30.38 19.02
CA CYS A 529 8.79 30.13 17.98
C CYS A 529 9.27 28.67 17.92
N SER A 530 9.33 27.98 19.07
CA SER A 530 9.72 26.57 19.16
C SER A 530 8.75 25.62 18.45
N PHE A 531 7.50 26.02 18.25
CA PHE A 531 6.55 25.24 17.44
C PHE A 531 7.04 25.10 16.00
N PHE A 532 7.67 26.13 15.43
CA PHE A 532 8.09 26.15 14.02
C PHE A 532 9.44 25.49 13.77
N ASP A 533 10.05 24.86 14.79
CA ASP A 533 11.35 24.21 14.64
C ASP A 533 11.31 23.01 13.67
N PHE A 534 10.13 22.42 13.40
CA PHE A 534 9.97 21.35 12.40
C PHE A 534 10.25 21.82 10.96
N ALA A 535 10.18 23.13 10.73
CA ALA A 535 10.49 23.76 9.46
C ALA A 535 11.99 24.16 9.37
N ARG A 536 12.85 23.65 10.25
CA ARG A 536 14.30 23.86 10.17
C ARG A 536 14.99 22.69 9.46
N PRO A 537 16.06 22.97 8.70
CA PRO A 537 16.84 21.91 8.07
C PRO A 537 17.63 21.10 9.11
N THR A 538 17.56 19.78 9.01
CA THR A 538 18.42 18.85 9.78
C THR A 538 19.71 18.50 9.02
N SER A 539 19.71 18.64 7.70
CA SER A 539 20.83 18.41 6.79
C SER A 539 20.86 19.45 5.67
N PRO A 540 22.01 19.65 4.98
CA PRO A 540 22.03 20.42 3.73
C PRO A 540 21.23 19.71 2.63
N PRO A 541 20.78 20.44 1.58
CA PRO A 541 20.08 19.82 0.45
C PRO A 541 20.98 18.86 -0.33
N THR A 542 20.41 17.73 -0.73
CA THR A 542 20.99 16.71 -1.62
C THR A 542 21.21 17.27 -3.02
N TYR A 543 20.30 18.12 -3.49
CA TYR A 543 20.42 18.85 -4.76
C TYR A 543 20.51 20.36 -4.51
N PRO A 544 21.73 20.90 -4.24
CA PRO A 544 21.94 22.34 -4.11
C PRO A 544 21.60 23.08 -5.40
N THR A 545 20.85 24.17 -5.29
CA THR A 545 20.43 25.00 -6.42
C THR A 545 20.06 26.38 -5.91
N THR A 546 20.81 27.41 -6.30
CA THR A 546 20.55 28.79 -5.87
C THR A 546 19.70 29.53 -6.91
N LEU A 547 18.46 29.81 -6.54
CA LEU A 547 17.53 30.61 -7.34
C LEU A 547 17.10 31.84 -6.55
N THR A 548 17.01 32.97 -7.23
CA THR A 548 16.58 34.22 -6.64
C THR A 548 15.27 34.66 -7.28
N PHE A 549 14.28 35.01 -6.46
CA PHE A 549 12.94 35.39 -6.92
C PHE A 549 12.67 36.89 -6.69
N GLY A 550 11.98 37.51 -7.64
CA GLY A 550 11.50 38.89 -7.53
C GLY A 550 12.64 39.90 -7.45
N ASP A 551 12.60 40.74 -6.41
CA ASP A 551 13.60 41.77 -6.11
C ASP A 551 14.81 41.24 -5.33
N GLY A 552 14.90 39.92 -5.13
CA GLY A 552 16.04 39.27 -4.51
C GLY A 552 15.85 38.86 -3.04
N ARG A 553 14.68 39.16 -2.46
CA ARG A 553 14.39 38.85 -1.06
C ARG A 553 14.16 37.37 -0.76
N LEU A 554 13.70 36.60 -1.75
CA LEU A 554 13.46 35.16 -1.59
C LEU A 554 14.50 34.38 -2.39
N GLN A 555 15.11 33.40 -1.75
CA GLN A 555 16.05 32.47 -2.38
C GLN A 555 15.65 31.02 -2.12
N LEU A 556 15.71 30.19 -3.15
CA LEU A 556 15.78 28.73 -3.00
C LEU A 556 17.27 28.34 -2.98
N LEU A 557 17.66 27.51 -2.03
CA LEU A 557 19.03 27.03 -1.83
C LEU A 557 19.24 25.60 -2.35
N GLY A 558 18.18 24.82 -2.50
CA GLY A 558 18.19 23.46 -3.01
C GLY A 558 16.91 22.71 -2.68
N TYR A 559 16.89 21.42 -3.02
CA TYR A 559 15.77 20.53 -2.73
C TYR A 559 16.24 19.08 -2.49
N ASP A 560 15.37 18.28 -1.87
CA ASP A 560 15.48 16.83 -1.79
C ASP A 560 14.26 16.16 -2.44
N VAL A 561 14.45 14.90 -2.81
CA VAL A 561 13.40 14.01 -3.31
C VAL A 561 13.38 12.81 -2.40
N ILE A 562 12.27 12.64 -1.69
CA ILE A 562 12.03 11.52 -0.79
C ILE A 562 11.04 10.63 -1.52
N ASP A 563 11.53 9.48 -1.97
CA ASP A 563 10.74 8.51 -2.73
C ASP A 563 10.38 7.33 -1.85
N ASP A 564 9.08 7.18 -1.59
CA ASP A 564 8.51 5.95 -1.08
C ASP A 564 7.73 5.28 -2.24
N PRO A 565 8.16 4.11 -2.74
CA PRO A 565 7.43 3.43 -3.80
C PRO A 565 5.97 3.11 -3.47
N ASP A 566 5.61 3.05 -2.19
CA ASP A 566 4.28 2.69 -1.70
C ASP A 566 3.44 3.94 -1.36
N ASP A 567 4.05 4.94 -0.73
CA ASP A 567 3.37 6.17 -0.27
C ASP A 567 3.49 7.36 -1.24
N GLY A 568 4.41 7.30 -2.21
CA GLY A 568 4.62 8.29 -3.25
C GLY A 568 5.83 9.20 -3.02
N VAL A 569 5.92 10.25 -3.84
CA VAL A 569 7.07 11.17 -3.86
C VAL A 569 6.78 12.43 -3.06
N VAL A 570 7.69 12.77 -2.15
CA VAL A 570 7.71 14.03 -1.40
C VAL A 570 8.87 14.90 -1.88
N PHE A 571 8.61 16.19 -2.11
CA PHE A 571 9.64 17.17 -2.42
C PHE A 571 9.88 18.08 -1.23
N ARG A 572 11.11 18.11 -0.74
CA ARG A 572 11.57 19.04 0.30
C ARG A 572 12.32 20.19 -0.33
N PHE A 573 11.99 21.42 0.01
CA PHE A 573 12.65 22.64 -0.49
C PHE A 573 13.32 23.40 0.64
N TYR A 574 14.45 24.04 0.33
CA TYR A 574 15.25 24.81 1.28
C TYR A 574 15.26 26.28 0.88
N TRP A 575 14.68 27.14 1.71
CA TRP A 575 14.46 28.54 1.41
C TRP A 575 15.25 29.45 2.35
N GLN A 576 15.58 30.66 1.89
CA GLN A 576 16.13 31.72 2.73
C GLN A 576 15.51 33.06 2.35
N ALA A 577 15.10 33.83 3.36
CA ALA A 577 14.64 35.21 3.19
C ALA A 577 15.82 36.17 3.43
N ALA A 578 16.25 36.91 2.42
CA ALA A 578 17.31 37.93 2.56
C ALA A 578 16.78 39.26 3.16
N ALA A 579 15.46 39.47 3.13
CA ALA A 579 14.79 40.61 3.76
C ALA A 579 13.30 40.25 4.02
N PRO A 580 12.53 41.07 4.77
CA PRO A 580 11.12 40.81 5.03
C PRO A 580 10.29 40.60 3.74
N LEU A 581 9.51 39.52 3.74
CA LEU A 581 8.72 39.04 2.59
C LEU A 581 7.26 39.55 2.63
N PRO A 582 6.61 39.77 1.47
CA PRO A 582 5.21 40.19 1.39
C PRO A 582 4.23 39.18 2.00
N ALA A 583 3.12 39.68 2.58
CA ALA A 583 2.09 38.85 3.22
C ALA A 583 1.32 37.95 2.26
N ASP A 584 1.20 38.35 0.99
CA ASP A 584 0.50 37.61 -0.06
C ASP A 584 1.41 36.64 -0.84
N LEU A 585 2.70 36.54 -0.48
CA LEU A 585 3.65 35.64 -1.11
C LEU A 585 3.27 34.17 -0.89
N LYS A 586 3.15 33.44 -1.99
CA LYS A 586 2.97 31.99 -2.04
C LYS A 586 4.11 31.33 -2.82
N LEU A 587 4.35 30.08 -2.47
CA LEU A 587 5.34 29.20 -3.08
C LEU A 587 4.61 28.11 -3.85
N TRP A 588 5.03 27.86 -5.09
CA TRP A 588 4.32 27.00 -6.03
C TRP A 588 5.24 25.88 -6.52
N PRO A 589 5.41 24.77 -5.78
CA PRO A 589 5.91 23.53 -6.37
C PRO A 589 4.94 23.05 -7.43
N LEU A 590 5.46 22.72 -8.61
CA LEU A 590 4.67 22.32 -9.77
C LEU A 590 5.24 21.00 -10.28
N VAL A 591 4.38 20.02 -10.51
CA VAL A 591 4.79 18.76 -11.15
C VAL A 591 4.15 18.68 -12.51
N TYR A 592 4.96 18.48 -13.55
CA TYR A 592 4.50 18.37 -14.93
C TYR A 592 4.80 16.98 -15.50
N ASP A 593 3.96 16.52 -16.42
CA ASP A 593 4.28 15.34 -17.24
C ASP A 593 5.16 15.71 -18.46
N ASP A 594 5.55 14.71 -19.24
CA ASP A 594 6.34 14.88 -20.47
C ASP A 594 5.69 15.79 -21.52
N LEU A 595 4.38 16.00 -21.42
CA LEU A 595 3.53 16.77 -22.33
C LEU A 595 3.33 18.22 -21.87
N GLY A 596 3.83 18.55 -20.68
CA GLY A 596 3.65 19.87 -20.08
C GLY A 596 2.28 20.07 -19.44
N GLN A 597 1.54 19.01 -19.15
CA GLN A 597 0.36 19.07 -18.30
C GLN A 597 0.78 19.17 -16.83
N LEU A 598 0.15 20.08 -16.07
CA LEU A 598 0.29 20.15 -14.63
C LEU A 598 -0.41 18.94 -13.98
N LEU A 599 0.37 18.07 -13.36
CA LEU A 599 -0.08 16.89 -12.63
C LEU A 599 -0.44 17.21 -11.18
N SER A 600 0.30 18.14 -10.55
CA SER A 600 0.11 18.50 -9.15
C SER A 600 0.58 19.91 -8.86
N ASP A 601 -0.12 20.56 -7.92
CA ASP A 601 0.13 21.90 -7.41
C ASP A 601 -0.30 22.05 -5.94
N PRO A 602 0.08 23.14 -5.24
CA PRO A 602 -0.17 23.29 -3.81
C PRO A 602 -1.62 23.40 -3.37
N SER A 603 -2.57 23.61 -4.29
CA SER A 603 -3.99 23.53 -3.95
C SER A 603 -4.41 22.09 -3.61
N GLN A 604 -3.71 21.10 -4.18
CA GLN A 604 -3.92 19.67 -3.94
C GLN A 604 -2.92 19.13 -2.92
N THR A 605 -1.66 19.57 -3.03
CA THR A 605 -0.54 19.08 -2.20
C THR A 605 0.19 20.25 -1.56
N PRO A 606 -0.46 20.98 -0.63
CA PRO A 606 0.16 22.14 0.02
C PRO A 606 1.39 21.71 0.81
N MET A 607 2.32 22.65 0.98
CA MET A 607 3.47 22.39 1.83
C MET A 607 3.15 22.68 3.29
N ILE A 608 3.22 21.66 4.16
CA ILE A 608 2.75 21.74 5.56
C ILE A 608 3.35 22.94 6.28
N ALA A 609 4.68 23.10 6.22
CA ALA A 609 5.36 24.22 6.86
C ALA A 609 4.87 25.59 6.36
N ALA A 610 4.52 25.74 5.07
CA ALA A 610 4.03 27.01 4.53
C ALA A 610 2.58 27.34 4.94
N VAL A 611 1.79 26.33 5.34
CA VAL A 611 0.44 26.51 5.90
C VAL A 611 0.52 27.11 7.31
N TRP A 612 1.40 26.56 8.14
CA TRP A 612 1.56 26.98 9.55
C TRP A 612 2.50 28.18 9.72
N TYR A 613 3.57 28.24 8.92
CA TYR A 613 4.62 29.23 8.98
C TYR A 613 4.75 29.95 7.62
N PRO A 614 3.86 30.92 7.33
CA PRO A 614 3.82 31.58 6.03
C PRO A 614 5.13 32.36 5.76
N PRO A 615 5.56 32.51 4.48
CA PRO A 615 6.82 33.18 4.14
C PRO A 615 7.01 34.58 4.76
N SER A 616 5.93 35.32 4.96
CA SER A 616 5.97 36.65 5.59
C SER A 616 6.38 36.65 7.05
N ALA A 617 6.30 35.50 7.73
CA ALA A 617 6.72 35.32 9.12
C ALA A 617 8.16 34.78 9.24
N TRP A 618 8.82 34.44 8.12
CA TRP A 618 10.16 33.86 8.14
C TRP A 618 11.22 34.88 8.61
N PRO A 619 12.13 34.48 9.52
CA PRO A 619 13.25 35.31 9.92
C PRO A 619 14.21 35.52 8.76
N THR A 620 14.82 36.72 8.70
CA THR A 620 15.87 37.00 7.71
C THR A 620 17.11 36.15 7.98
N ASP A 621 17.76 35.71 6.90
CA ASP A 621 18.98 34.91 6.86
C ASP A 621 18.88 33.52 7.50
N GLN A 622 17.70 33.09 7.95
CA GLN A 622 17.46 31.71 8.39
C GLN A 622 16.99 30.84 7.22
N VAL A 623 17.43 29.58 7.24
CA VAL A 623 17.00 28.57 6.28
C VAL A 623 15.73 27.89 6.78
N ILE A 624 14.69 27.86 5.95
CA ILE A 624 13.41 27.23 6.23
C ILE A 624 13.19 26.06 5.26
N THR A 625 12.75 24.92 5.77
CA THR A 625 12.36 23.74 4.98
C THR A 625 10.85 23.66 4.81
N THR A 626 10.43 23.29 3.60
CA THR A 626 9.02 23.06 3.28
C THR A 626 8.88 21.77 2.48
N GLU A 627 7.92 20.92 2.84
CA GLU A 627 7.68 19.62 2.19
C GLU A 627 6.28 19.55 1.62
N THR A 628 6.14 19.02 0.40
CA THR A 628 4.83 18.68 -0.16
C THR A 628 4.23 17.46 0.55
N LEU A 629 2.92 17.25 0.40
CA LEU A 629 2.34 15.94 0.69
C LEU A 629 2.91 14.86 -0.25
N PRO A 630 2.90 13.58 0.16
CA PRO A 630 3.25 12.46 -0.71
C PRO A 630 2.34 12.43 -1.95
N GLN A 631 2.93 12.16 -3.11
CA GLN A 631 2.25 12.21 -4.41
C GLN A 631 2.51 10.94 -5.20
N LEU A 632 1.43 10.27 -5.60
CA LEU A 632 1.50 9.18 -6.59
C LEU A 632 1.69 9.79 -7.98
N LEU A 633 2.90 9.68 -8.50
CA LEU A 633 3.33 10.27 -9.78
C LEU A 633 3.56 9.17 -10.84
N PRO A 634 3.38 9.49 -12.14
CA PRO A 634 3.63 8.53 -13.22
C PRO A 634 5.12 8.14 -13.35
N ASP A 635 5.40 7.17 -14.21
CA ASP A 635 6.78 6.69 -14.44
C ASP A 635 7.74 7.77 -14.97
N SER A 636 7.24 8.88 -15.52
CA SER A 636 8.04 10.02 -15.96
C SER A 636 7.36 11.34 -15.60
N PHE A 637 8.09 12.23 -14.93
CA PHE A 637 7.58 13.54 -14.52
C PHE A 637 8.70 14.57 -14.35
N HIS A 638 8.32 15.83 -14.18
CA HIS A 638 9.23 16.96 -14.08
C HIS A 638 8.87 17.86 -12.91
N LEU A 639 9.85 18.14 -12.05
CA LEU A 639 9.68 19.04 -10.92
C LEU A 639 10.00 20.47 -11.32
N GLY A 640 9.10 21.39 -10.98
CA GLY A 640 9.25 22.82 -11.14
C GLY A 640 8.92 23.58 -9.87
N ILE A 641 9.33 24.85 -9.85
CA ILE A 641 9.02 25.78 -8.76
C ILE A 641 8.72 27.17 -9.33
N ALA A 642 7.75 27.85 -8.73
CA ALA A 642 7.47 29.26 -8.93
C ALA A 642 7.13 29.95 -7.60
N ALA A 643 7.10 31.28 -7.59
CA ALA A 643 6.68 32.08 -6.45
C ALA A 643 5.98 33.36 -6.91
N GLY A 644 5.08 33.89 -6.09
CA GLY A 644 4.38 35.13 -6.36
C GLY A 644 3.14 35.30 -5.49
N PRO A 645 2.28 36.29 -5.76
CA PRO A 645 1.01 36.49 -5.05
C PRO A 645 0.08 35.28 -5.19
N ASP A 646 -0.89 35.13 -4.28
CA ASP A 646 -1.83 34.01 -4.24
C ASP A 646 -2.51 33.67 -5.59
N HIS A 647 -2.93 34.70 -6.34
CA HIS A 647 -3.60 34.54 -7.64
C HIS A 647 -2.64 34.27 -8.82
N SER A 648 -1.32 34.22 -8.58
CA SER A 648 -0.29 33.99 -9.63
C SER A 648 -0.18 32.53 -10.09
N LEU A 649 -0.81 31.58 -9.39
CA LEU A 649 -0.94 30.20 -9.88
C LEU A 649 -1.73 30.17 -11.20
N GLY A 650 -2.89 30.86 -11.22
CA GLY A 650 -3.80 30.92 -12.38
C GLY A 650 -3.39 31.93 -13.47
N ASP A 651 -2.56 32.93 -13.14
CA ASP A 651 -1.99 33.87 -14.11
C ASP A 651 -0.46 33.93 -14.01
N PRO A 652 0.27 33.21 -14.89
CA PRO A 652 1.73 33.18 -14.90
C PRO A 652 2.41 34.54 -15.04
N ARG A 653 1.72 35.57 -15.53
CA ARG A 653 2.26 36.93 -15.69
C ARG A 653 2.47 37.62 -14.34
N LEU A 654 1.77 37.17 -13.30
CA LEU A 654 1.83 37.74 -11.95
C LEU A 654 2.89 37.05 -11.08
N ARG A 655 3.53 35.99 -11.58
CA ARG A 655 4.61 35.28 -10.89
C ARG A 655 5.89 36.13 -10.90
N TYR A 656 6.65 36.01 -9.81
CA TYR A 656 7.89 36.75 -9.65
C TYR A 656 8.94 36.32 -10.70
N PRO A 657 9.69 37.27 -11.28
CA PRO A 657 10.81 36.93 -12.15
C PRO A 657 11.85 36.11 -11.39
N ILE A 658 12.52 35.20 -12.09
CA ILE A 658 13.49 34.28 -11.50
C ILE A 658 14.86 34.54 -12.12
N SER A 659 15.87 34.72 -11.27
CA SER A 659 17.27 34.81 -11.67
C SER A 659 18.03 33.58 -11.18
N THR A 660 18.87 33.01 -12.05
CA THR A 660 19.68 31.84 -11.74
C THR A 660 21.17 32.17 -11.96
N ARG A 661 22.08 31.52 -11.23
CA ARG A 661 23.49 31.48 -11.67
C ARG A 661 23.60 30.59 -12.91
N SER A 662 24.50 30.91 -13.83
CA SER A 662 24.65 30.24 -15.14
C SER A 662 24.89 28.74 -15.07
N ASP A 663 25.34 28.22 -13.91
CA ASP A 663 25.81 26.84 -13.73
C ASP A 663 24.83 25.99 -12.90
N ALA A 664 23.62 26.49 -12.60
CA ALA A 664 22.70 25.86 -11.64
C ALA A 664 22.03 24.56 -12.12
N GLY A 665 22.29 24.08 -13.35
CA GLY A 665 21.71 22.84 -13.86
C GLY A 665 20.17 22.82 -13.97
N VAL A 666 19.52 23.98 -13.81
CA VAL A 666 18.08 24.22 -13.89
C VAL A 666 17.68 24.82 -15.24
N ARG A 667 16.38 24.81 -15.57
CA ARG A 667 15.88 25.44 -16.79
C ARG A 667 14.73 26.40 -16.52
N LEU A 668 14.89 27.67 -16.87
CA LEU A 668 13.82 28.66 -16.84
C LEU A 668 12.83 28.37 -17.97
N GLN A 669 11.54 28.42 -17.64
CA GLN A 669 10.44 28.09 -18.55
C GLN A 669 9.56 29.32 -18.79
N PRO A 670 8.81 29.37 -19.91
CA PRO A 670 7.85 30.45 -20.15
C PRO A 670 6.83 30.56 -19.01
N GLY A 671 6.51 31.80 -18.60
CA GLY A 671 5.58 32.05 -17.49
C GLY A 671 6.23 32.00 -16.10
N ASN A 672 7.49 32.43 -15.98
CA ASN A 672 8.19 32.69 -14.71
C ASN A 672 8.16 31.52 -13.72
N TRP A 673 8.44 30.31 -14.21
CA TRP A 673 8.71 29.15 -13.38
C TRP A 673 9.99 28.46 -13.86
N VAL A 674 10.61 27.68 -13.00
CA VAL A 674 11.88 27.01 -13.28
C VAL A 674 11.73 25.51 -13.06
N GLN A 675 12.12 24.74 -14.08
CA GLN A 675 12.23 23.30 -13.99
C GLN A 675 13.54 22.94 -13.28
N LEU A 676 13.40 22.28 -12.15
CA LEU A 676 14.50 21.87 -11.27
C LEU A 676 15.13 20.56 -11.72
N ALA A 677 14.31 19.59 -12.15
CA ALA A 677 14.76 18.27 -12.59
C ALA A 677 13.69 17.52 -13.39
N SER A 678 14.09 16.39 -13.95
CA SER A 678 13.20 15.36 -14.50
C SER A 678 13.43 14.06 -13.74
N PHE A 679 12.44 13.17 -13.78
CA PHE A 679 12.50 11.89 -13.08
C PHE A 679 11.96 10.78 -13.94
N THR A 680 12.56 9.60 -13.83
CA THR A 680 12.03 8.36 -14.42
C THR A 680 12.04 7.23 -13.40
N ARG A 681 10.93 6.49 -13.31
CA ARG A 681 10.78 5.32 -12.45
C ARG A 681 10.99 4.03 -13.25
N GLN A 682 11.77 3.11 -12.69
CA GLN A 682 11.95 1.76 -13.21
C GLN A 682 11.82 0.76 -12.05
N GLY A 683 10.63 0.18 -11.88
CA GLY A 683 10.32 -0.63 -10.70
C GLY A 683 10.40 0.23 -9.42
N PRO A 684 11.15 -0.20 -8.37
CA PRO A 684 11.26 0.55 -7.12
C PRO A 684 12.25 1.73 -7.19
N PHE A 685 12.92 1.95 -8.33
CA PHE A 685 13.98 2.94 -8.45
C PHE A 685 13.51 4.19 -9.16
N LEU A 686 13.56 5.33 -8.47
CA LEU A 686 13.37 6.65 -9.04
C LEU A 686 14.73 7.27 -9.40
N THR A 687 14.92 7.62 -10.67
CA THR A 687 16.16 8.21 -11.17
C THR A 687 16.00 9.72 -11.32
N HIS A 688 16.90 10.48 -10.68
CA HIS A 688 17.02 11.92 -10.89
C HIS A 688 17.76 12.21 -12.20
N LEU A 689 17.18 13.08 -13.03
CA LEU A 689 17.70 13.46 -14.34
C LEU A 689 17.73 14.99 -14.46
N PRO A 690 18.62 15.56 -15.29
CA PRO A 690 18.62 16.99 -15.56
C PRO A 690 17.29 17.46 -16.16
N PRO A 691 16.94 18.76 -16.03
CA PRO A 691 15.78 19.35 -16.67
C PRO A 691 15.77 19.09 -18.18
N LYS A 692 14.61 18.69 -18.70
CA LYS A 692 14.44 18.40 -20.13
C LYS A 692 14.51 19.69 -20.95
N SER A 693 15.07 19.61 -22.16
CA SER A 693 15.28 20.78 -23.02
C SER A 693 13.98 21.47 -23.46
N SER A 694 12.91 20.71 -23.64
CA SER A 694 11.54 21.22 -23.73
C SER A 694 10.58 20.14 -23.23
N LEU A 695 9.65 20.52 -22.34
CA LEU A 695 8.40 19.79 -22.18
C LEU A 695 7.66 19.91 -23.51
N MET A 696 7.16 18.81 -24.07
CA MET A 696 6.76 18.68 -25.48
C MET A 696 5.77 19.79 -25.94
N PRO A 697 6.19 20.90 -26.57
CA PRO A 697 5.31 22.06 -26.76
C PRO A 697 4.26 21.82 -27.86
N LEU A 698 2.97 22.02 -27.60
CA LEU A 698 1.97 21.92 -28.65
C LEU A 698 2.33 22.83 -29.85
N VAL A 699 2.13 22.33 -31.07
CA VAL A 699 2.17 23.12 -32.29
C VAL A 699 1.03 24.14 -32.21
N PRO A 700 1.32 25.45 -32.22
CA PRO A 700 0.28 26.47 -32.13
C PRO A 700 -0.63 26.40 -33.35
N VAL A 701 -1.94 26.45 -33.10
CA VAL A 701 -2.96 26.56 -34.14
C VAL A 701 -4.00 27.56 -33.67
N GLN A 702 -4.61 28.30 -34.59
CA GLN A 702 -5.73 29.19 -34.27
C GLN A 702 -6.90 28.82 -35.15
N ALA A 703 -7.77 27.96 -34.62
CA ALA A 703 -9.00 27.57 -35.30
C ALA A 703 -10.19 27.79 -34.38
N GLN A 704 -11.28 28.32 -34.93
CA GLN A 704 -12.54 28.56 -34.22
C GLN A 704 -13.61 27.64 -34.81
N PHE A 705 -14.39 27.01 -33.93
CA PHE A 705 -15.56 26.21 -34.26
C PHE A 705 -16.79 26.82 -33.56
N GLY A 706 -17.84 27.09 -34.34
CA GLY A 706 -19.00 27.83 -33.85
C GLY A 706 -18.63 29.25 -33.37
N SER A 707 -19.37 29.78 -32.39
CA SER A 707 -19.10 31.10 -31.81
C SER A 707 -18.02 31.08 -30.73
N ALA A 708 -17.80 29.94 -30.07
CA ALA A 708 -17.20 29.91 -28.74
C ALA A 708 -16.00 28.99 -28.56
N ILE A 709 -15.78 28.01 -29.45
CA ILE A 709 -14.78 26.94 -29.24
C ILE A 709 -13.53 27.23 -30.04
N HIS A 710 -12.39 27.34 -29.38
CA HIS A 710 -11.10 27.62 -30.01
C HIS A 710 -10.11 26.46 -29.81
N LEU A 711 -9.56 25.93 -30.90
CA LEU A 711 -8.38 25.08 -30.87
C LEU A 711 -7.14 26.00 -30.89
N THR A 712 -6.29 25.87 -29.88
CA THR A 712 -5.13 26.74 -29.63
C THR A 712 -3.78 26.03 -29.79
N GLY A 713 -3.77 24.70 -29.80
CA GLY A 713 -2.57 23.91 -30.04
C GLY A 713 -2.89 22.44 -30.30
N TYR A 714 -2.00 21.75 -31.00
CA TYR A 714 -2.08 20.29 -31.17
C TYR A 714 -0.70 19.64 -31.14
N ARG A 715 -0.63 18.32 -31.01
CA ARG A 715 0.61 17.55 -31.17
C ARG A 715 0.33 16.11 -31.57
N LEU A 716 1.20 15.56 -32.41
CA LEU A 716 1.15 14.18 -32.85
C LEU A 716 2.26 13.37 -32.16
N MET A 717 1.92 12.18 -31.69
CA MET A 717 2.84 11.28 -31.01
C MET A 717 2.64 9.85 -31.50
N ALA A 718 3.73 9.17 -31.84
CA ALA A 718 3.70 7.72 -32.00
C ALA A 718 3.44 7.09 -30.64
N HIS A 719 2.34 6.35 -30.50
CA HIS A 719 1.95 5.64 -29.28
C HIS A 719 2.40 4.17 -29.32
N SER A 720 2.46 3.58 -30.52
CA SER A 720 2.99 2.24 -30.81
C SER A 720 3.33 2.13 -32.30
N GLU A 721 3.78 0.96 -32.78
CA GLU A 721 3.96 0.70 -34.22
C GLU A 721 2.65 0.87 -35.03
N THR A 722 1.48 0.78 -34.38
CA THR A 722 0.15 0.88 -35.02
C THR A 722 -0.74 1.95 -34.38
N GLY A 723 -0.16 2.90 -33.64
CA GLY A 723 -0.92 3.89 -32.87
C GLY A 723 -0.40 5.30 -33.05
N LEU A 724 -1.27 6.22 -33.49
CA LEU A 724 -1.00 7.65 -33.55
C LEU A 724 -1.88 8.38 -32.53
N GLN A 725 -1.25 8.95 -31.50
CA GLN A 725 -1.92 9.78 -30.51
C GLN A 725 -1.92 11.24 -30.96
N VAL A 726 -3.09 11.86 -30.90
CA VAL A 726 -3.33 13.27 -31.22
C VAL A 726 -3.74 13.99 -29.95
N LEU A 727 -2.92 14.95 -29.54
CA LEU A 727 -3.17 15.83 -28.42
C LEU A 727 -3.71 17.15 -28.92
N LEU A 728 -4.72 17.67 -28.24
CA LEU A 728 -5.42 18.90 -28.60
C LEU A 728 -5.52 19.80 -27.38
N LYS A 729 -5.47 21.11 -27.61
CA LYS A 729 -5.68 22.12 -26.59
C LYS A 729 -6.78 23.09 -27.00
N TRP A 730 -7.81 23.13 -26.19
CA TRP A 730 -9.02 23.87 -26.41
C TRP A 730 -9.19 25.03 -25.43
N VAL A 731 -9.91 26.06 -25.84
CA VAL A 731 -10.43 27.14 -24.97
C VAL A 731 -11.86 27.44 -25.41
N ALA A 732 -12.81 27.43 -24.47
CA ALA A 732 -14.14 27.98 -24.69
C ALA A 732 -14.19 29.43 -24.22
N THR A 733 -14.72 30.35 -25.02
CA THR A 733 -14.81 31.77 -24.62
C THR A 733 -16.05 32.08 -23.76
N GLU A 734 -17.07 31.24 -23.84
CA GLU A 734 -18.36 31.33 -23.16
C GLU A 734 -18.92 29.92 -22.82
N PRO A 735 -19.89 29.78 -21.90
CA PRO A 735 -20.51 28.49 -21.58
C PRO A 735 -21.15 27.85 -22.81
N LEU A 736 -20.93 26.55 -23.01
CA LEU A 736 -21.39 25.82 -24.20
C LEU A 736 -22.76 25.16 -23.92
N PRO A 737 -23.77 25.35 -24.80
CA PRO A 737 -25.14 24.88 -24.55
C PRO A 737 -25.35 23.38 -24.82
N ALA A 738 -24.34 22.69 -25.37
CA ALA A 738 -24.43 21.29 -25.77
C ALA A 738 -23.06 20.59 -25.68
N ASP A 739 -23.10 19.27 -25.68
CA ASP A 739 -21.93 18.41 -25.75
C ASP A 739 -21.59 18.05 -27.20
N PHE A 740 -20.37 18.39 -27.60
CA PHE A 740 -19.83 18.11 -28.93
C PHE A 740 -18.85 16.94 -28.88
N THR A 741 -18.93 16.10 -29.90
CA THR A 741 -17.97 15.04 -30.18
C THR A 741 -16.87 15.60 -31.09
N VAL A 742 -15.62 15.38 -30.71
CA VAL A 742 -14.46 15.64 -31.57
C VAL A 742 -14.26 14.42 -32.45
N PHE A 743 -14.20 14.64 -33.76
CA PHE A 743 -13.74 13.64 -34.70
C PHE A 743 -12.33 13.99 -35.17
N ILE A 744 -11.50 12.97 -35.30
CA ILE A 744 -10.21 13.04 -35.96
C ILE A 744 -10.18 11.95 -37.01
N HIS A 745 -9.95 12.33 -38.26
CA HIS A 745 -9.89 11.45 -39.40
C HIS A 745 -8.47 11.47 -39.98
N LEU A 746 -7.94 10.29 -40.26
CA LEU A 746 -6.76 10.12 -41.08
C LEU A 746 -7.21 9.74 -42.49
N LEU A 747 -6.86 10.56 -43.48
CA LEU A 747 -7.29 10.41 -44.87
C LEU A 747 -6.09 10.06 -45.75
N ALA A 748 -6.29 9.16 -46.70
CA ALA A 748 -5.34 8.92 -47.79
C ALA A 748 -5.33 10.10 -48.77
N SER A 749 -4.35 10.11 -49.68
CA SER A 749 -4.17 11.16 -50.69
C SER A 749 -5.36 11.31 -51.65
N ASP A 750 -6.18 10.26 -51.83
CA ASP A 750 -7.41 10.27 -52.63
C ASP A 750 -8.67 10.69 -51.81
N GLY A 751 -8.50 11.03 -50.53
CA GLY A 751 -9.57 11.41 -49.62
C GLY A 751 -10.27 10.22 -48.92
N THR A 752 -9.81 8.99 -49.15
CA THR A 752 -10.36 7.80 -48.47
C THR A 752 -10.04 7.85 -46.98
N LEU A 753 -11.04 7.61 -46.14
CA LEU A 753 -10.86 7.50 -44.70
C LEU A 753 -10.11 6.21 -44.34
N VAL A 754 -8.95 6.36 -43.70
CA VAL A 754 -8.05 5.28 -43.31
C VAL A 754 -8.27 4.85 -41.86
N SER A 755 -8.35 5.84 -40.96
CA SER A 755 -8.55 5.62 -39.53
C SER A 755 -9.30 6.82 -38.96
N GLN A 756 -10.04 6.60 -37.87
CA GLN A 756 -10.76 7.70 -37.21
C GLN A 756 -10.85 7.49 -35.70
N SER A 757 -11.07 8.61 -35.00
CA SER A 757 -11.42 8.66 -33.59
C SER A 757 -12.54 9.66 -33.39
N ASP A 758 -13.70 9.17 -32.97
CA ASP A 758 -14.89 9.98 -32.66
C ASP A 758 -15.22 9.80 -31.19
N ALA A 759 -14.97 10.84 -30.38
CA ALA A 759 -15.24 10.79 -28.95
C ALA A 759 -15.54 12.18 -28.38
N PHE A 760 -16.25 12.21 -27.25
CA PHE A 760 -16.26 13.42 -26.43
C PHE A 760 -14.83 13.76 -26.01
N PRO A 761 -14.50 15.06 -25.88
CA PRO A 761 -13.21 15.47 -25.38
C PRO A 761 -12.89 14.78 -24.06
N ARG A 762 -11.71 14.18 -24.00
CA ARG A 762 -11.29 13.42 -22.84
C ARG A 762 -9.80 13.57 -22.62
N TRP A 763 -9.46 13.89 -21.39
CA TRP A 763 -8.10 13.85 -20.92
C TRP A 763 -8.04 12.94 -19.70
N LEU A 764 -7.74 11.66 -19.94
CA LEU A 764 -7.90 10.52 -19.02
C LEU A 764 -9.35 10.26 -18.56
N THR A 765 -10.18 11.30 -18.42
CA THR A 765 -11.58 11.27 -18.02
C THR A 765 -12.42 12.05 -19.05
N PRO A 766 -13.63 11.57 -19.43
CA PRO A 766 -14.52 12.33 -20.31
C PRO A 766 -14.92 13.67 -19.67
N GLN A 767 -14.69 14.77 -20.38
CA GLN A 767 -15.17 16.10 -20.00
C GLN A 767 -16.06 16.66 -21.12
N PRO A 768 -17.40 16.47 -21.00
CA PRO A 768 -18.35 16.97 -21.99
C PRO A 768 -18.18 18.49 -22.19
N THR A 769 -18.32 18.97 -23.42
CA THR A 769 -18.04 20.39 -23.73
C THR A 769 -18.92 21.36 -22.97
N SER A 770 -20.14 20.97 -22.58
CA SER A 770 -21.02 21.79 -21.73
C SER A 770 -20.44 22.08 -20.34
N GLN A 771 -19.47 21.30 -19.87
CA GLN A 771 -18.81 21.46 -18.57
C GLN A 771 -17.52 22.27 -18.65
N TRP A 772 -17.14 22.75 -19.85
CA TRP A 772 -15.91 23.49 -20.05
C TRP A 772 -15.97 24.86 -19.36
N PRO A 773 -15.04 25.18 -18.45
CA PRO A 773 -15.00 26.50 -17.83
C PRO A 773 -14.61 27.56 -18.87
N PRO A 774 -15.35 28.68 -18.97
CA PRO A 774 -15.00 29.76 -19.89
C PRO A 774 -13.60 30.32 -19.61
N GLN A 775 -12.87 30.65 -20.67
CA GLN A 775 -11.50 31.20 -20.68
C GLN A 775 -10.42 30.27 -20.11
N GLN A 776 -10.76 29.02 -19.75
CA GLN A 776 -9.79 28.04 -19.29
C GLN A 776 -9.27 27.20 -20.47
N SER A 777 -7.97 26.88 -20.43
CA SER A 777 -7.37 25.91 -21.35
C SER A 777 -7.68 24.49 -20.91
N LEU A 778 -8.16 23.67 -21.84
CA LEU A 778 -8.45 22.25 -21.63
C LEU A 778 -7.63 21.41 -22.60
N LEU A 779 -7.09 20.30 -22.11
CA LEU A 779 -6.42 19.31 -22.94
C LEU A 779 -7.38 18.20 -23.31
N ASP A 780 -7.10 17.56 -24.44
CA ASP A 780 -7.90 16.50 -25.01
C ASP A 780 -7.00 15.53 -25.79
N SER A 781 -7.33 14.24 -25.80
CA SER A 781 -6.53 13.19 -26.41
C SER A 781 -7.36 12.17 -27.16
N HIS A 782 -6.92 11.91 -28.39
CA HIS A 782 -7.50 10.93 -29.29
C HIS A 782 -6.42 9.98 -29.78
N LEU A 783 -6.72 8.68 -29.77
CA LEU A 783 -5.85 7.65 -30.32
C LEU A 783 -6.45 7.14 -31.63
N LEU A 784 -5.68 7.21 -32.71
CA LEU A 784 -5.97 6.58 -33.98
C LEU A 784 -5.25 5.23 -34.05
N THR A 785 -6.00 4.17 -34.32
CA THR A 785 -5.43 2.85 -34.61
C THR A 785 -5.15 2.76 -36.10
N LEU A 786 -3.88 2.62 -36.45
CA LEU A 786 -3.41 2.51 -37.82
C LEU A 786 -3.50 1.04 -38.29
N PRO A 787 -4.14 0.75 -39.43
CA PRO A 787 -4.05 -0.57 -40.06
C PRO A 787 -2.59 -1.02 -40.26
N ALA A 788 -2.29 -2.27 -39.94
CA ALA A 788 -0.94 -2.82 -39.99
C ALA A 788 -0.36 -2.93 -41.42
N ASP A 789 -1.22 -2.85 -42.43
CA ASP A 789 -0.93 -2.96 -43.86
C ASP A 789 -0.94 -1.61 -44.60
N LEU A 790 -0.93 -0.49 -43.86
CA LEU A 790 -0.85 0.85 -44.44
C LEU A 790 0.42 1.03 -45.27
N PRO A 791 0.33 1.40 -46.56
CA PRO A 791 1.52 1.66 -47.36
C PRO A 791 2.24 2.93 -46.87
N PRO A 792 3.58 3.00 -47.01
CA PRO A 792 4.34 4.23 -46.80
C PRO A 792 3.85 5.32 -47.75
N ASP A 793 3.17 6.32 -47.19
CA ASP A 793 2.63 7.48 -47.92
C ASP A 793 2.42 8.66 -46.95
N THR A 794 2.01 9.81 -47.50
CA THR A 794 1.59 10.98 -46.74
C THR A 794 0.06 10.98 -46.60
N TYR A 795 -0.41 10.96 -45.37
CA TYR A 795 -1.82 10.97 -45.01
C TYR A 795 -2.21 12.33 -44.44
N THR A 796 -3.42 12.77 -44.70
CA THR A 796 -3.94 14.04 -44.20
C THR A 796 -4.74 13.82 -42.92
N LEU A 797 -4.37 14.52 -41.85
CA LEU A 797 -5.08 14.49 -40.59
C LEU A 797 -6.12 15.62 -40.55
N GLN A 798 -7.39 15.27 -40.39
CA GLN A 798 -8.50 16.21 -40.37
C GLN A 798 -9.23 16.15 -39.03
N LEU A 799 -9.64 17.30 -38.51
CA LEU A 799 -10.30 17.44 -37.21
C LEU A 799 -11.59 18.25 -37.32
N GLY A 800 -12.58 17.97 -36.48
CA GLY A 800 -13.68 18.90 -36.26
C GLY A 800 -14.61 18.46 -35.13
N LEU A 801 -15.71 19.20 -34.95
CA LEU A 801 -16.70 18.97 -33.91
C LEU A 801 -18.08 18.73 -34.51
N TYR A 802 -18.88 17.87 -33.88
CA TYR A 802 -20.29 17.69 -34.22
C TYR A 802 -21.13 17.39 -32.99
N ASN A 803 -22.43 17.65 -33.07
CA ASN A 803 -23.38 17.24 -32.04
C ASN A 803 -23.74 15.76 -32.26
N ALA A 804 -23.44 14.89 -31.29
CA ALA A 804 -23.68 13.44 -31.42
C ALA A 804 -25.16 13.06 -31.58
N GLN A 805 -26.08 13.89 -31.08
CA GLN A 805 -27.52 13.63 -31.17
C GLN A 805 -28.10 14.02 -32.52
N THR A 806 -27.62 15.11 -33.12
CA THR A 806 -28.14 15.63 -34.40
C THR A 806 -27.28 15.30 -35.61
N LEU A 807 -26.03 14.86 -35.38
CA LEU A 807 -24.97 14.67 -36.38
C LEU A 807 -24.58 15.95 -37.14
N GLU A 808 -25.03 17.11 -36.66
CA GLU A 808 -24.70 18.40 -37.26
C GLU A 808 -23.27 18.80 -36.89
N ARG A 809 -22.46 19.12 -37.91
CA ARG A 809 -21.07 19.56 -37.73
C ARG A 809 -21.03 21.04 -37.39
N LEU A 810 -20.16 21.42 -36.47
CA LEU A 810 -19.90 22.82 -36.16
C LEU A 810 -19.08 23.48 -37.27
N PRO A 811 -19.60 24.54 -37.91
CA PRO A 811 -18.86 25.26 -38.91
C PRO A 811 -17.77 26.14 -38.27
N MET A 812 -16.70 26.34 -39.02
CA MET A 812 -15.68 27.35 -38.83
C MET A 812 -16.17 28.68 -39.45
N PRO A 813 -15.55 29.83 -39.11
CA PRO A 813 -15.95 31.14 -39.65
C PRO A 813 -15.95 31.25 -41.18
N ASP A 814 -15.16 30.43 -41.87
CA ASP A 814 -15.07 30.37 -43.33
C ASP A 814 -16.08 29.38 -43.96
N GLY A 815 -16.97 28.80 -43.17
CA GLY A 815 -17.99 27.85 -43.60
C GLY A 815 -17.51 26.40 -43.74
N ARG A 816 -16.22 26.12 -43.54
CA ARG A 816 -15.72 24.73 -43.47
C ARG A 816 -16.22 24.08 -42.19
N ASN A 817 -16.38 22.76 -42.21
CA ASN A 817 -16.86 21.97 -41.08
C ASN A 817 -15.81 20.97 -40.57
N ALA A 818 -14.56 21.18 -41.01
CA ALA A 818 -13.41 20.41 -40.63
C ALA A 818 -12.12 21.19 -40.94
N LEU A 819 -11.15 21.10 -40.03
CA LEU A 819 -9.81 21.66 -40.13
C LEU A 819 -8.85 20.58 -40.61
N GLU A 820 -8.08 20.87 -41.64
CA GLU A 820 -6.89 20.08 -41.97
C GLU A 820 -5.79 20.44 -40.96
N LEU A 821 -5.44 19.48 -40.11
CA LEU A 821 -4.60 19.69 -38.92
C LEU A 821 -3.11 19.50 -39.24
N ASP A 822 -2.75 18.45 -39.96
CA ASP A 822 -1.36 18.16 -40.35
C ASP A 822 -1.28 17.09 -41.46
N HIS A 823 -0.07 16.87 -41.99
CA HIS A 823 0.25 15.73 -42.85
C HIS A 823 1.17 14.73 -42.13
N VAL A 824 0.71 13.48 -42.04
CA VAL A 824 1.43 12.38 -41.39
C VAL A 824 2.13 11.54 -42.44
N ARG A 825 3.46 11.49 -42.40
CA ARG A 825 4.25 10.62 -43.28
C ARG A 825 4.53 9.29 -42.58
N LEU A 826 4.10 8.18 -43.20
CA LEU A 826 4.53 6.83 -42.81
C LEU A 826 5.73 6.43 -43.67
N GLU A 827 6.81 5.97 -43.02
CA GLU A 827 8.08 5.59 -43.65
C GLU A 827 8.24 4.08 -43.83
#